data_AF-A0A5A7TNN8-F1
#
_entry.id   AF-A0A5A7TNN8-F1
#
_cell.length_a   1.000
_cell.length_b   1.000
_cell.length_c   1.000
_cell.angle_alpha   90.00
_cell.angle_beta   90.00
_cell.angle_gamma   90.00
#
_symmetry.space_group_name_H-M   'P 1'
#
loop_
_entity.id
_entity.type
_entity.pdbx_description
1 polymer ?
#
loop_
_entity_poly.entity_id
_entity_poly.type
_entity_poly.pdbx_seq_one_letter_code
_entity_poly.pdbx_strand_id
1 'polypeptide(L)'
;MQFLASHRILRTHGFLQKLCSLQHGSSVSASIAFFSSTHFDSISSPHHDFSSSSLQSPVQKTCSLVLEAYLRQPHLRFSPSKLNLDMDADSLTHEQAISAVASLASEEGSMVALSFFYWAIGFPKFRYFMRLYIVCTMSLIGKCNLERAHEVVECMVGVFAEIGKLKEAVDMILDMRNQGLVLTTRVMNRIILVAAGMGLVEYAGNVFDEMSARGVYPDSCTYKSIIVGYCRNGDVLEADRWICEMMERGFVVDNATLTLIIKAFCEKSLVNRAVWFFHKVTKMGLSPNLINYSSMISGLCKRGSVKQAFELLEEMVKNGWKPNVYTHTSLIHGLCKKGWTERAFRLFLKLVRSDNYKPNVHTYTAMISGYCKEDKLSRAEMLFERMKEQGLVPNTNTYTTLIDGHCKAGNFSKAYELMELMSNEGFFPNICTYNAIVDGLCKRGRAEEAFELLSKGFQNQIEADGVTYTILISEQCKRADMNHALVFLNKMFKVGFQPDIHLYTTLIAAFCRQRMMKDSEKLFDEVVKLGLAPTKETYTSMICGYCREKNISLAVKFFQKMSDQGCAPDSISYGALISGLCKESRLDEARQLYDTMIDKGLSPCEVTRVSLAYEYCKTEDCASAMVILERLNKKLWIRTVHTLIRKLCCEKKVALAALFFHKLLDKEVNVDRVTLAAFITACTESNKYALVSDLSERISKGMSSKMIKLGLHFKYTAENYGAIATPLTRLTKKNNFHWSEEATIAFETLKKAMVTLSVLALLDFQQPFKIETDASGFGLGVVLSQNKRPIAYFSQKLLEVAREKSVYERELMAIVLAVEKWRHYLLGHRFVVYTDQKALRHILEQRELISRVQKWLMKLMGFDFEIFYRAGSENKAADALSRIPIEAQLNVISVPSILDVVVVENEVQEDAKLKAIFENILVDPDHRGAFGAKLRTYKRIAIELFWEGMKNDIKLYVELCLVCLQNKIQALSPARLLQPLPIPNRIWEDKSMDFVEGLARSKRFDSVLVVVDRLSKFAHFITLSHPFSAKTIAVEFIKEVVRLHGYLRSIVSDCDQLFLSHFWKELFCLRPPN
;
A
#
# COMPACT_ATOMS: atom_id res chain seq x y z
N MET A 1 -18.59 50.25 14.20
CA MET A 1 -18.55 51.72 14.09
C MET A 1 -17.19 52.10 13.55
N GLN A 2 -16.97 52.93 12.54
CA GLN A 2 -17.74 53.76 11.60
C GLN A 2 -16.74 53.98 10.43
N PHE A 3 -17.02 53.70 9.16
CA PHE A 3 -18.01 54.30 8.25
C PHE A 3 -17.89 55.82 8.05
N LEU A 4 -17.40 56.16 6.85
CA LEU A 4 -17.74 57.30 5.98
C LEU A 4 -17.51 58.74 6.45
N ALA A 5 -16.68 59.45 5.69
CA ALA A 5 -17.03 60.68 4.95
C ALA A 5 -15.82 61.06 4.07
N SER A 6 -15.92 61.59 2.85
CA SER A 6 -17.05 61.84 1.96
C SER A 6 -16.49 62.49 0.68
N HIS A 7 -17.08 62.13 -0.45
CA HIS A 7 -17.53 63.03 -1.54
C HIS A 7 -16.52 63.83 -2.39
N ARG A 8 -16.47 63.60 -3.73
CA ARG A 8 -17.29 64.20 -4.83
C ARG A 8 -16.34 65.10 -5.67
N ILE A 9 -16.40 65.32 -7.00
CA ILE A 9 -17.39 65.04 -8.05
C ILE A 9 -16.77 65.40 -9.42
N LEU A 10 -17.13 64.60 -10.44
CA LEU A 10 -17.43 64.90 -11.86
C LEU A 10 -16.44 65.61 -12.82
N ARG A 11 -16.46 65.01 -14.04
CA ARG A 11 -16.44 65.59 -15.40
C ARG A 11 -15.05 65.83 -16.03
N THR A 12 -14.61 64.95 -16.94
CA THR A 12 -14.95 64.78 -18.38
C THR A 12 -14.16 65.71 -19.31
N HIS A 13 -13.70 65.08 -20.40
CA HIS A 13 -13.21 65.61 -21.68
C HIS A 13 -11.72 65.96 -21.84
N GLY A 14 -11.06 65.12 -22.64
CA GLY A 14 -10.43 65.60 -23.87
C GLY A 14 -8.91 65.42 -23.98
N PHE A 15 -8.45 64.25 -24.43
CA PHE A 15 -7.83 64.09 -25.76
C PHE A 15 -7.38 62.63 -25.96
N LEU A 16 -8.24 61.87 -26.64
CA LEU A 16 -7.94 60.62 -27.35
C LEU A 16 -8.06 60.94 -28.85
N GLN A 17 -6.94 60.93 -29.56
CA GLN A 17 -6.77 60.94 -31.02
C GLN A 17 -5.27 60.61 -31.22
N LYS A 18 -4.81 59.64 -32.02
CA LYS A 18 -5.27 58.97 -33.24
C LYS A 18 -4.71 57.53 -33.24
N LEU A 19 -5.19 56.56 -34.03
CA LEU A 19 -6.51 56.17 -34.52
C LEU A 19 -6.25 54.83 -35.22
N CYS A 20 -6.86 53.74 -34.73
CA CYS A 20 -7.23 52.63 -35.60
C CYS A 20 -8.36 53.09 -36.51
N SER A 21 -8.41 52.54 -37.71
CA SER A 21 -9.64 52.43 -38.50
C SER A 21 -9.47 51.25 -39.44
N LEU A 22 -10.40 50.33 -39.63
CA LEU A 22 -11.68 49.99 -39.01
C LEU A 22 -12.08 48.71 -39.77
N GLN A 23 -12.57 47.69 -39.09
CA GLN A 23 -13.35 46.62 -39.72
C GLN A 23 -14.83 46.94 -39.56
N HIS A 24 -15.56 46.81 -40.67
CA HIS A 24 -16.99 46.52 -40.89
C HIS A 24 -17.37 47.25 -42.18
N GLY A 25 -17.91 46.65 -43.24
CA GLY A 25 -18.58 45.37 -43.40
C GLY A 25 -19.90 45.66 -44.12
N SER A 26 -20.07 45.22 -45.36
CA SER A 26 -21.36 44.87 -45.95
C SER A 26 -21.24 44.51 -47.43
N SER A 27 -22.06 43.54 -47.79
CA SER A 27 -22.30 42.88 -49.06
C SER A 27 -23.15 43.70 -50.07
N VAL A 28 -23.06 43.26 -51.33
CA VAL A 28 -24.07 43.30 -52.42
C VAL A 28 -23.98 44.42 -53.49
N SER A 29 -23.99 43.92 -54.74
CA SER A 29 -24.44 44.45 -56.05
C SER A 29 -23.70 45.61 -56.72
N ALA A 30 -22.99 45.22 -57.79
CA ALA A 30 -23.21 45.60 -59.19
C ALA A 30 -23.79 46.99 -59.50
N SER A 31 -23.08 47.75 -60.35
CA SER A 31 -23.50 48.01 -61.75
C SER A 31 -22.84 49.26 -62.34
N ILE A 32 -22.30 49.07 -63.56
CA ILE A 32 -22.51 49.94 -64.73
C ILE A 32 -21.68 51.25 -64.84
N ALA A 33 -20.83 51.21 -65.89
CA ALA A 33 -20.69 52.20 -66.97
C ALA A 33 -19.57 53.26 -66.97
N PHE A 34 -18.70 53.04 -67.96
CA PHE A 34 -18.49 53.85 -69.16
C PHE A 34 -17.30 54.82 -69.26
N PHE A 35 -16.54 54.55 -70.34
CA PHE A 35 -15.79 55.42 -71.24
C PHE A 35 -14.61 56.21 -70.63
N SER A 36 -13.48 56.42 -71.29
CA SER A 36 -12.98 56.13 -72.65
C SER A 36 -11.53 56.63 -72.62
N SER A 37 -10.54 55.83 -73.01
CA SER A 37 -9.90 55.84 -74.34
C SER A 37 -8.58 56.63 -74.42
N THR A 38 -7.74 56.11 -75.31
CA THR A 38 -6.56 56.69 -76.00
C THR A 38 -5.22 56.54 -75.28
N HIS A 39 -4.14 56.10 -75.92
CA HIS A 39 -3.90 55.39 -77.19
C HIS A 39 -2.42 54.95 -77.13
N PHE A 40 -2.12 53.74 -77.58
CA PHE A 40 -0.89 53.48 -78.34
C PHE A 40 -1.19 52.31 -79.30
N ASP A 41 -1.21 52.66 -80.59
CA ASP A 41 -1.49 51.81 -81.74
C ASP A 41 -0.32 50.85 -82.01
N SER A 42 -0.59 49.54 -82.16
CA SER A 42 -0.78 48.78 -83.42
C SER A 42 0.53 48.45 -84.17
N ILE A 43 0.73 47.15 -84.45
CA ILE A 43 1.03 46.62 -85.80
C ILE A 43 0.92 45.08 -85.78
N SER A 44 0.01 44.60 -86.62
CA SER A 44 -0.06 43.34 -87.38
C SER A 44 0.13 41.97 -86.71
N SER A 45 -0.91 41.15 -86.86
CA SER A 45 -0.78 39.72 -87.11
C SER A 45 0.16 39.43 -88.29
N PRO A 46 0.75 38.23 -88.30
CA PRO A 46 0.53 37.40 -89.47
C PRO A 46 0.00 36.03 -89.06
N HIS A 47 -1.12 35.67 -89.67
CA HIS A 47 -1.37 34.29 -90.04
C HIS A 47 -0.22 33.83 -90.92
N HIS A 48 0.54 32.84 -90.45
CA HIS A 48 1.24 31.92 -91.34
C HIS A 48 0.91 30.51 -90.89
N ASP A 49 -0.03 29.91 -91.63
CA ASP A 49 0.01 28.48 -91.88
C ASP A 49 1.40 28.13 -92.40
N PHE A 50 2.14 27.35 -91.62
CA PHE A 50 3.12 26.42 -92.14
C PHE A 50 2.97 25.11 -91.37
N SER A 51 2.23 24.22 -92.00
CA SER A 51 2.55 22.81 -92.05
C SER A 51 4.06 22.63 -92.20
N SER A 52 4.74 22.40 -91.08
CA SER A 52 6.03 21.72 -91.07
C SER A 52 5.93 20.59 -90.07
N SER A 53 5.78 19.41 -90.62
CA SER A 53 6.05 18.13 -89.99
C SER A 53 7.51 18.10 -89.53
N SER A 54 7.79 18.65 -88.35
CA SER A 54 8.90 18.20 -87.52
C SER A 54 8.30 17.30 -86.45
N LEU A 55 8.79 16.06 -86.32
CA LEU A 55 8.38 15.17 -85.24
C LEU A 55 8.50 15.90 -83.89
N GLN A 56 7.40 16.45 -83.38
CA GLN A 56 7.37 16.96 -82.02
C GLN A 56 7.56 15.75 -81.12
N SER A 57 8.63 15.78 -80.32
CA SER A 57 8.84 14.74 -79.34
C SER A 57 7.59 14.67 -78.44
N PRO A 58 7.18 13.47 -77.98
CA PRO A 58 6.03 13.34 -77.06
C PRO A 58 6.16 14.23 -75.80
N VAL A 59 7.38 14.63 -75.46
CA VAL A 59 7.72 15.58 -74.40
C VAL A 59 7.30 17.02 -74.75
N GLN A 60 7.52 17.50 -75.97
CA GLN A 60 7.08 18.85 -76.38
C GLN A 60 5.56 18.98 -76.43
N LYS A 61 4.87 17.93 -76.91
CA LYS A 61 3.39 17.88 -76.95
C LYS A 61 2.77 17.86 -75.55
N THR A 62 3.41 17.19 -74.60
CA THR A 62 2.98 17.20 -73.20
C THR A 62 3.25 18.54 -72.53
N CYS A 63 4.39 19.18 -72.79
CA CYS A 63 4.69 20.51 -72.27
C CYS A 63 3.69 21.57 -72.76
N SER A 64 3.31 21.56 -74.05
CA SER A 64 2.33 22.50 -74.62
C SER A 64 0.92 22.33 -74.04
N LEU A 65 0.48 21.09 -73.80
CA LEU A 65 -0.83 20.81 -73.19
C LEU A 65 -0.89 21.23 -71.72
N VAL A 66 0.22 21.05 -70.99
CA VAL A 66 0.35 21.49 -69.59
C VAL A 66 0.27 23.02 -69.49
N LEU A 67 0.93 23.75 -70.41
CA LEU A 67 0.87 25.20 -70.50
C LEU A 67 -0.54 25.71 -70.80
N GLU A 68 -1.21 25.11 -71.78
CA GLU A 68 -2.57 25.50 -72.16
C GLU A 68 -3.57 25.28 -71.02
N ALA A 69 -3.43 24.16 -70.28
CA ALA A 69 -4.25 23.87 -69.11
C ALA A 69 -3.94 24.79 -67.91
N TYR A 70 -2.68 25.20 -67.75
CA TYR A 70 -2.25 26.11 -66.68
C TYR A 70 -2.73 27.56 -66.92
N LEU A 71 -2.66 28.04 -68.16
CA LEU A 71 -3.09 29.39 -68.56
C LEU A 71 -4.62 29.57 -68.52
N ARG A 72 -5.41 28.50 -68.57
CA ARG A 72 -6.89 28.53 -68.46
C ARG A 72 -7.41 28.78 -67.04
N GLN A 73 -6.56 28.82 -66.00
CA GLN A 73 -7.00 29.01 -64.61
C GLN A 73 -6.83 30.47 -64.11
N PRO A 74 -7.80 31.03 -63.36
CA PRO A 74 -7.72 32.41 -62.88
C PRO A 74 -6.63 32.57 -61.80
N HIS A 75 -5.64 33.43 -62.09
CA HIS A 75 -4.50 33.69 -61.21
C HIS A 75 -4.87 34.53 -60.00
N LEU A 76 -5.08 33.88 -58.84
CA LEU A 76 -5.20 34.56 -57.54
C LEU A 76 -4.68 33.72 -56.34
N ARG A 77 -3.78 32.75 -56.56
CA ARG A 77 -3.29 31.88 -55.46
C ARG A 77 -1.77 31.67 -55.45
N PHE A 78 -1.18 31.79 -54.26
CA PHE A 78 0.21 31.51 -53.91
C PHE A 78 0.56 30.00 -53.81
N SER A 79 -0.27 29.11 -54.36
CA SER A 79 -0.16 27.64 -54.24
C SER A 79 -0.29 26.95 -55.61
N PRO A 80 0.49 25.89 -55.90
CA PRO A 80 0.43 25.17 -57.18
C PRO A 80 -0.96 24.54 -57.36
N SER A 81 -1.59 24.81 -58.50
CA SER A 81 -2.92 24.29 -58.81
C SER A 81 -2.84 22.84 -59.28
N LYS A 82 -3.80 22.02 -58.82
CA LYS A 82 -4.02 20.69 -59.40
C LYS A 82 -4.52 20.88 -60.84
N LEU A 83 -3.71 20.51 -61.81
CA LEU A 83 -4.10 20.50 -63.21
C LEU A 83 -5.04 19.30 -63.45
N ASN A 84 -6.07 19.50 -64.24
CA ASN A 84 -6.92 18.42 -64.75
C ASN A 84 -6.61 18.31 -66.24
N LEU A 85 -5.64 17.46 -66.57
CA LEU A 85 -5.21 17.23 -67.94
C LEU A 85 -6.05 16.08 -68.51
N ASP A 86 -6.70 16.31 -69.66
CA ASP A 86 -7.38 15.26 -70.46
C ASP A 86 -6.34 14.39 -71.18
N MET A 87 -5.50 13.72 -70.39
CA MET A 87 -4.45 12.82 -70.88
C MET A 87 -4.49 11.50 -70.10
N ASP A 88 -4.52 10.38 -70.83
CA ASP A 88 -4.40 9.05 -70.25
C ASP A 88 -2.98 8.84 -69.69
N ALA A 89 -2.88 8.57 -68.39
CA ALA A 89 -1.61 8.35 -67.69
C ALA A 89 -0.78 7.16 -68.23
N ASP A 90 -1.41 6.26 -68.97
CA ASP A 90 -0.74 5.13 -69.64
C ASP A 90 0.05 5.54 -70.89
N SER A 91 -0.22 6.71 -71.46
CA SER A 91 0.48 7.23 -72.64
C SER A 91 1.89 7.77 -72.35
N LEU A 92 2.21 8.10 -71.10
CA LEU A 92 3.55 8.55 -70.69
C LEU A 92 4.40 7.39 -70.15
N THR A 93 5.63 7.29 -70.65
CA THR A 93 6.69 6.49 -70.01
C THR A 93 7.37 7.26 -68.87
N HIS A 94 8.03 6.55 -67.95
CA HIS A 94 8.75 7.15 -66.82
C HIS A 94 9.83 8.15 -67.25
N GLU A 95 10.55 7.88 -68.35
CA GLU A 95 11.58 8.77 -68.91
C GLU A 95 10.98 10.01 -69.60
N GLN A 96 9.83 9.87 -70.27
CA GLN A 96 9.11 11.01 -70.85
C GLN A 96 8.57 11.96 -69.78
N ALA A 97 8.09 11.43 -68.65
CA ALA A 97 7.62 12.24 -67.53
C ALA A 97 8.77 13.02 -66.86
N ILE A 98 9.94 12.39 -66.69
CA ILE A 98 11.14 13.06 -66.18
C ILE A 98 11.58 14.18 -67.12
N SER A 99 11.69 13.87 -68.42
CA SER A 99 12.11 14.82 -69.44
C SER A 99 11.15 16.01 -69.52
N ALA A 100 9.83 15.76 -69.44
CA ALA A 100 8.82 16.82 -69.40
C ALA A 100 8.93 17.71 -68.14
N VAL A 101 9.16 17.14 -66.95
CA VAL A 101 9.38 17.96 -65.74
C VAL A 101 10.63 18.83 -65.88
N ALA A 102 11.73 18.29 -66.41
CA ALA A 102 12.97 19.05 -66.60
C ALA A 102 12.85 20.16 -67.67
N SER A 103 12.17 19.87 -68.79
CA SER A 103 11.87 20.84 -69.85
C SER A 103 10.93 21.95 -69.35
N LEU A 104 9.82 21.60 -68.69
CA LEU A 104 8.90 22.59 -68.09
C LEU A 104 9.60 23.44 -67.02
N ALA A 105 10.46 22.81 -66.21
CA ALA A 105 11.22 23.52 -65.21
C ALA A 105 12.23 24.47 -65.82
N SER A 106 12.85 24.17 -66.98
CA SER A 106 13.87 25.00 -67.64
C SER A 106 13.29 26.10 -68.53
N GLU A 107 12.25 25.80 -69.32
CA GLU A 107 11.69 26.72 -70.34
C GLU A 107 10.56 27.61 -69.80
N GLU A 108 9.68 27.10 -68.95
CA GLU A 108 8.35 27.74 -68.69
C GLU A 108 8.13 28.20 -67.23
N GLY A 109 8.94 27.70 -66.29
CA GLY A 109 8.99 28.20 -64.92
C GLY A 109 8.60 27.19 -63.84
N SER A 110 9.06 27.43 -62.60
CA SER A 110 8.97 26.49 -61.48
C SER A 110 7.53 26.09 -61.10
N MET A 111 6.55 26.98 -61.28
CA MET A 111 5.15 26.72 -60.90
C MET A 111 4.45 25.75 -61.85
N VAL A 112 4.72 25.85 -63.15
CA VAL A 112 4.15 24.96 -64.17
C VAL A 112 4.70 23.55 -64.00
N ALA A 113 6.00 23.44 -63.74
CA ALA A 113 6.66 22.17 -63.43
C ALA A 113 6.10 21.49 -62.16
N LEU A 114 5.85 22.26 -61.08
CA LEU A 114 5.26 21.74 -59.84
C LEU A 114 3.80 21.30 -60.02
N SER A 115 2.99 22.06 -60.76
CA SER A 115 1.61 21.70 -61.08
C SER A 115 1.53 20.41 -61.89
N PHE A 116 2.45 20.21 -62.85
CA PHE A 116 2.58 18.94 -63.58
C PHE A 116 3.06 17.80 -62.68
N PHE A 117 4.04 18.07 -61.80
CA PHE A 117 4.54 17.10 -60.83
C PHE A 117 3.44 16.60 -59.86
N TYR A 118 2.60 17.48 -59.33
CA TYR A 118 1.48 17.09 -58.46
C TYR A 118 0.39 16.32 -59.20
N TRP A 119 0.16 16.61 -60.49
CA TRP A 119 -0.71 15.80 -61.33
C TRP A 119 -0.13 14.39 -61.55
N ALA A 120 1.17 14.29 -61.85
CA ALA A 120 1.85 13.01 -62.07
C ALA A 120 1.79 12.10 -60.82
N ILE A 121 2.00 12.65 -59.62
CA ILE A 121 1.93 11.91 -58.34
C ILE A 121 0.50 11.43 -58.02
N GLY A 122 -0.52 11.97 -58.68
CA GLY A 122 -1.89 11.48 -58.59
C GLY A 122 -2.04 10.02 -59.04
N PHE A 123 -1.10 9.53 -59.87
CA PHE A 123 -1.13 8.16 -60.40
C PHE A 123 -0.12 7.24 -59.69
N PRO A 124 -0.50 6.01 -59.28
CA PRO A 124 0.39 5.06 -58.62
C PRO A 124 1.68 4.75 -59.40
N LYS A 125 1.60 4.75 -60.74
CA LYS A 125 2.72 4.50 -61.67
C LYS A 125 3.90 5.45 -61.48
N PHE A 126 3.63 6.72 -61.16
CA PHE A 126 4.64 7.76 -60.99
C PHE A 126 4.86 8.14 -59.51
N ARG A 127 3.86 7.93 -58.66
CA ARG A 127 3.92 8.21 -57.21
C ARG A 127 5.11 7.54 -56.53
N TYR A 128 5.41 6.29 -56.87
CA TYR A 128 6.46 5.48 -56.24
C TYR A 128 7.80 5.54 -56.98
N PHE A 129 7.92 6.39 -57.99
CA PHE A 129 9.12 6.47 -58.82
C PHE A 129 10.05 7.60 -58.34
N MET A 130 11.09 7.21 -57.61
CA MET A 130 11.97 8.12 -56.87
C MET A 130 12.73 9.12 -57.75
N ARG A 131 13.14 8.69 -58.94
CA ARG A 131 13.92 9.52 -59.89
C ARG A 131 13.14 10.75 -60.36
N LEU A 132 11.80 10.68 -60.39
CA LEU A 132 10.94 11.83 -60.70
C LEU A 132 11.07 12.94 -59.65
N TYR A 133 11.08 12.58 -58.36
CA TYR A 133 11.24 13.53 -57.25
C TYR A 133 12.62 14.16 -57.24
N ILE A 134 13.67 13.37 -57.50
CA ILE A 134 15.05 13.84 -57.57
C ILE A 134 15.21 14.85 -58.71
N VAL A 135 14.78 14.52 -59.93
CA VAL A 135 14.94 15.42 -61.09
C VAL A 135 14.11 16.69 -60.95
N CYS A 136 12.89 16.61 -60.41
CA CYS A 136 12.07 17.77 -60.11
C CYS A 136 12.79 18.72 -59.13
N THR A 137 13.31 18.16 -58.02
CA THR A 137 14.03 18.95 -57.02
C THR A 137 15.32 19.55 -57.58
N MET A 138 16.10 18.77 -58.35
CA MET A 138 17.35 19.23 -58.97
C MET A 138 17.14 20.37 -59.98
N SER A 139 16.06 20.30 -60.76
CA SER A 139 15.69 21.35 -61.70
C SER A 139 15.26 22.64 -60.99
N LEU A 140 14.63 22.53 -59.82
CA LEU A 140 14.25 23.67 -58.99
C LEU A 140 15.45 24.32 -58.28
N ILE A 141 16.44 23.52 -57.86
CA ILE A 141 17.71 24.00 -57.31
C ILE A 141 18.47 24.80 -58.36
N GLY A 142 18.55 24.30 -59.60
CA GLY A 142 19.20 25.00 -60.72
C GLY A 142 18.63 26.39 -61.01
N LYS A 143 17.35 26.63 -60.67
CA LYS A 143 16.67 27.93 -60.78
C LYS A 143 16.66 28.76 -59.48
N CYS A 144 17.43 28.37 -58.47
CA CYS A 144 17.51 29.03 -57.15
C CYS A 144 16.19 29.10 -56.36
N ASN A 145 15.19 28.25 -56.65
CA ASN A 145 13.91 28.25 -55.94
C ASN A 145 13.89 27.19 -54.83
N LEU A 146 14.57 27.49 -53.72
CA LEU A 146 14.85 26.55 -52.63
C LEU A 146 13.60 26.14 -51.82
N GLU A 147 12.64 27.04 -51.62
CA GLU A 147 11.43 26.74 -50.83
C GLU A 147 10.58 25.63 -51.48
N ARG A 148 10.45 25.68 -52.81
CA ARG A 148 9.67 24.67 -53.55
C ARG A 148 10.43 23.36 -53.70
N ALA A 149 11.76 23.41 -53.77
CA ALA A 149 12.59 22.22 -53.67
C ALA A 149 12.37 21.49 -52.32
N HIS A 150 12.22 22.23 -51.20
CA HIS A 150 11.88 21.63 -49.91
C HIS A 150 10.48 20.99 -49.88
N GLU A 151 9.47 21.58 -50.52
CA GLU A 151 8.12 20.99 -50.62
C GLU A 151 8.12 19.63 -51.35
N VAL A 152 8.89 19.52 -52.42
CA VAL A 152 9.05 18.27 -53.19
C VAL A 152 9.76 17.20 -52.35
N VAL A 153 10.80 17.59 -51.61
CA VAL A 153 11.53 16.70 -50.70
C VAL A 153 10.65 16.22 -49.54
N GLU A 154 9.83 17.09 -48.94
CA GLU A 154 8.86 16.70 -47.90
C GLU A 154 7.82 15.71 -48.41
N CYS A 155 7.37 15.90 -49.65
CA CYS A 155 6.46 14.96 -50.32
C CYS A 155 7.14 13.60 -50.54
N MET A 156 8.41 13.59 -50.97
CA MET A 156 9.20 12.38 -51.15
C MET A 156 9.31 11.58 -49.84
N VAL A 157 9.70 12.23 -48.74
CA VAL A 157 9.82 11.57 -47.41
C VAL A 157 8.50 10.93 -46.98
N GLY A 158 7.36 11.61 -47.20
CA GLY A 158 6.05 11.06 -46.86
C GLY A 158 5.67 9.83 -47.69
N VAL A 159 5.84 9.89 -49.01
CA VAL A 159 5.44 8.80 -49.92
C VAL A 159 6.34 7.57 -49.78
N PHE A 160 7.65 7.75 -49.66
CA PHE A 160 8.57 6.60 -49.52
C PHE A 160 8.54 5.97 -48.12
N ALA A 161 8.04 6.70 -47.12
CA ALA A 161 7.71 6.12 -45.81
C ALA A 161 6.52 5.15 -45.87
N GLU A 162 5.48 5.43 -46.66
CA GLU A 162 4.33 4.53 -46.83
C GLU A 162 4.76 3.16 -47.40
N ILE A 163 5.84 3.13 -48.20
CA ILE A 163 6.38 1.92 -48.85
C ILE A 163 7.42 1.20 -47.96
N GLY A 164 7.82 1.78 -46.83
CA GLY A 164 8.90 1.24 -46.01
C GLY A 164 10.32 1.55 -46.50
N LYS A 165 10.47 2.39 -47.55
CA LYS A 165 11.75 2.76 -48.18
C LYS A 165 12.30 4.11 -47.72
N LEU A 166 12.12 4.43 -46.44
CA LEU A 166 12.52 5.73 -45.89
C LEU A 166 14.05 5.93 -45.92
N LYS A 167 14.85 4.89 -45.65
CA LYS A 167 16.32 5.00 -45.60
C LYS A 167 16.90 5.41 -46.97
N GLU A 168 16.49 4.72 -48.03
CA GLU A 168 16.87 5.05 -49.41
C GLU A 168 16.50 6.51 -49.75
N ALA A 169 15.32 6.98 -49.29
CA ALA A 169 14.87 8.35 -49.54
C ALA A 169 15.70 9.41 -48.81
N VAL A 170 16.10 9.14 -47.58
CA VAL A 170 16.90 10.07 -46.79
C VAL A 170 18.34 10.11 -47.28
N ASP A 171 18.94 8.97 -47.63
CA ASP A 171 20.30 8.91 -48.19
C ASP A 171 20.39 9.75 -49.48
N MET A 172 19.38 9.65 -50.36
CA MET A 172 19.30 10.48 -51.56
C MET A 172 19.13 11.98 -51.27
N ILE A 173 18.36 12.35 -50.23
CA ILE A 173 18.22 13.76 -49.79
C ILE A 173 19.57 14.31 -49.28
N LEU A 174 20.33 13.47 -48.57
CA LEU A 174 21.64 13.82 -48.07
C LEU A 174 22.66 13.99 -49.21
N ASP A 175 22.55 13.20 -50.27
CA ASP A 175 23.37 13.31 -51.49
C ASP A 175 23.02 14.56 -52.32
N MET A 176 21.74 14.94 -52.38
CA MET A 176 21.27 16.15 -53.09
C MET A 176 21.82 17.46 -52.50
N ARG A 177 22.34 17.44 -51.26
CA ARG A 177 23.09 18.57 -50.68
C ARG A 177 24.38 18.86 -51.45
N ASN A 178 25.09 17.82 -51.89
CA ASN A 178 26.34 17.99 -52.64
C ASN A 178 26.10 18.72 -53.98
N GLN A 179 24.85 18.79 -54.42
CA GLN A 179 24.41 19.43 -55.65
C GLN A 179 23.70 20.80 -55.41
N GLY A 180 23.74 21.34 -54.18
CA GLY A 180 23.29 22.71 -53.88
C GLY A 180 22.04 22.85 -52.99
N LEU A 181 21.46 21.75 -52.49
CA LEU A 181 20.31 21.83 -51.58
C LEU A 181 20.75 22.22 -50.15
N VAL A 182 20.33 23.39 -49.66
CA VAL A 182 20.48 23.75 -48.24
C VAL A 182 19.40 23.05 -47.43
N LEU A 183 19.76 22.09 -46.58
CA LEU A 183 18.82 21.41 -45.70
C LEU A 183 18.37 22.34 -44.57
N THR A 184 17.06 22.59 -44.49
CA THR A 184 16.45 23.38 -43.42
C THR A 184 16.08 22.49 -42.24
N THR A 185 15.99 23.09 -41.05
CA THR A 185 15.46 22.46 -39.83
C THR A 185 14.10 21.80 -40.06
N ARG A 186 13.25 22.39 -40.90
CA ARG A 186 11.92 21.88 -41.22
C ARG A 186 11.95 20.52 -41.94
N VAL A 187 12.81 20.35 -42.94
CA VAL A 187 12.95 19.09 -43.70
C VAL A 187 13.51 17.99 -42.80
N MET A 188 14.55 18.30 -42.01
CA MET A 188 15.14 17.34 -41.07
C MET A 188 14.15 16.91 -39.99
N ASN A 189 13.36 17.84 -39.44
CA ASN A 189 12.30 17.54 -38.49
C ASN A 189 11.23 16.62 -39.07
N ARG A 190 10.87 16.81 -40.36
CA ARG A 190 9.90 15.95 -41.04
C ARG A 190 10.43 14.53 -41.19
N ILE A 191 11.70 14.36 -41.55
CA ILE A 191 12.36 13.05 -41.64
C ILE A 191 12.35 12.36 -40.29
N ILE A 192 12.80 13.04 -39.24
CA ILE A 192 12.86 12.50 -37.87
C ILE A 192 11.46 12.11 -37.37
N LEU A 193 10.44 12.94 -37.60
CA LEU A 193 9.06 12.64 -37.21
C LEU A 193 8.50 11.40 -37.91
N VAL A 194 8.78 11.26 -39.21
CA VAL A 194 8.32 10.12 -40.01
C VAL A 194 9.07 8.84 -39.60
N ALA A 195 10.39 8.91 -39.40
CA ALA A 195 11.19 7.80 -38.88
C ALA A 195 10.71 7.35 -37.48
N ALA A 196 10.45 8.29 -36.58
CA ALA A 196 9.90 8.04 -35.26
C ALA A 196 8.49 7.45 -35.31
N GLY A 197 7.65 7.87 -36.27
CA GLY A 197 6.32 7.30 -36.50
C GLY A 197 6.33 5.86 -36.99
N MET A 198 7.36 5.47 -37.75
CA MET A 198 7.58 4.11 -38.24
C MET A 198 8.28 3.20 -37.22
N GLY A 199 8.67 3.72 -36.05
CA GLY A 199 9.39 2.97 -35.01
C GLY A 199 10.89 2.77 -35.27
N LEU A 200 11.47 3.41 -36.29
CA LEU A 200 12.91 3.38 -36.62
C LEU A 200 13.68 4.43 -35.78
N VAL A 201 13.63 4.29 -34.45
CA VAL A 201 14.18 5.27 -33.51
C VAL A 201 15.70 5.42 -33.56
N GLU A 202 16.47 4.33 -33.74
CA GLU A 202 17.93 4.41 -33.89
C GLU A 202 18.33 5.21 -35.14
N TYR A 203 17.61 4.99 -36.24
CA TYR A 203 17.83 5.73 -37.47
C TYR A 203 17.48 7.22 -37.30
N ALA A 204 16.40 7.52 -36.58
CA ALA A 204 16.05 8.90 -36.24
C ALA A 204 17.12 9.59 -35.38
N GLY A 205 17.79 8.85 -34.49
CA GLY A 205 18.95 9.32 -33.73
C GLY A 205 20.16 9.63 -34.63
N ASN A 206 20.48 8.73 -35.57
CA ASN A 206 21.57 8.97 -36.52
C ASN A 206 21.33 10.22 -37.39
N VAL A 207 20.09 10.41 -37.87
CA VAL A 207 19.71 11.60 -38.65
C VAL A 207 19.82 12.89 -37.82
N PHE A 208 19.61 12.81 -36.49
CA PHE A 208 19.80 13.94 -35.59
C PHE A 208 21.28 14.28 -35.38
N ASP A 209 22.12 13.27 -35.17
CA ASP A 209 23.57 13.46 -35.02
C ASP A 209 24.16 14.05 -36.31
N GLU A 210 23.67 13.58 -37.45
CA GLU A 210 24.01 14.10 -38.77
C GLU A 210 23.52 15.54 -38.99
N MET A 211 22.32 15.88 -38.54
CA MET A 211 21.80 17.26 -38.52
C MET A 211 22.75 18.19 -37.75
N SER A 212 23.23 17.73 -36.58
CA SER A 212 24.13 18.48 -35.71
C SER A 212 25.55 18.61 -36.28
N ALA A 213 26.12 17.52 -36.81
CA ALA A 213 27.44 17.50 -37.44
C ALA A 213 27.52 18.41 -38.67
N ARG A 214 26.39 18.64 -39.35
CA ARG A 214 26.30 19.41 -40.58
C ARG A 214 25.96 20.89 -40.37
N GLY A 215 25.85 21.35 -39.10
CA GLY A 215 25.64 22.75 -38.74
C GLY A 215 24.19 23.23 -38.74
N VAL A 216 23.21 22.31 -38.80
CA VAL A 216 21.78 22.64 -38.67
C VAL A 216 21.40 22.49 -37.21
N TYR A 217 21.05 23.60 -36.55
CA TYR A 217 20.76 23.58 -35.12
C TYR A 217 19.40 22.91 -34.82
N PRO A 218 19.36 21.87 -33.96
CA PRO A 218 18.11 21.26 -33.51
C PRO A 218 17.22 22.27 -32.80
N ASP A 219 15.91 22.20 -33.10
CA ASP A 219 14.90 23.01 -32.44
C ASP A 219 14.09 22.17 -31.42
N SER A 220 13.17 22.82 -30.70
CA SER A 220 12.30 22.13 -29.75
C SER A 220 11.43 21.04 -30.40
N CYS A 221 11.12 21.15 -31.70
CA CYS A 221 10.33 20.17 -32.44
C CYS A 221 11.16 18.94 -32.81
N THR A 222 12.47 19.11 -33.07
CA THR A 222 13.41 18.01 -33.31
C THR A 222 13.48 17.09 -32.09
N TYR A 223 13.77 17.66 -30.91
CA TYR A 223 13.83 16.92 -29.65
C TYR A 223 12.50 16.26 -29.31
N LYS A 224 11.37 16.98 -29.47
CA LYS A 224 10.04 16.42 -29.24
C LYS A 224 9.77 15.19 -30.11
N SER A 225 10.13 15.23 -31.40
CA SER A 225 9.88 14.12 -32.33
C SER A 225 10.66 12.87 -31.93
N ILE A 226 11.90 13.03 -31.49
CA ILE A 226 12.75 11.95 -30.97
C ILE A 226 12.20 11.38 -29.67
N ILE A 227 11.90 12.24 -28.69
CA ILE A 227 11.37 11.82 -27.39
C ILE A 227 10.05 11.07 -27.57
N VAL A 228 9.16 11.54 -28.45
CA VAL A 228 7.90 10.86 -28.75
C VAL A 228 8.14 9.49 -29.39
N GLY A 229 9.10 9.38 -30.32
CA GLY A 229 9.51 8.11 -30.92
C GLY A 229 9.98 7.09 -29.89
N TYR A 230 11.00 7.45 -29.10
CA TYR A 230 11.56 6.56 -28.07
C TYR A 230 10.54 6.22 -26.97
N CYS A 231 9.69 7.18 -26.56
CA CYS A 231 8.63 6.90 -25.58
C CYS A 231 7.56 5.93 -26.11
N ARG A 232 7.25 5.96 -27.42
CA ARG A 232 6.27 5.04 -28.03
C ARG A 232 6.85 3.64 -28.21
N ASN A 233 8.13 3.52 -28.54
CA ASN A 233 8.83 2.24 -28.62
C ASN A 233 9.07 1.62 -27.22
N GLY A 234 9.02 2.43 -26.16
CA GLY A 234 9.19 1.98 -24.78
C GLY A 234 10.65 1.93 -24.32
N ASP A 235 11.56 2.52 -25.08
CA ASP A 235 12.99 2.64 -24.78
C ASP A 235 13.25 3.84 -23.86
N VAL A 236 12.91 3.66 -22.58
CA VAL A 236 12.88 4.74 -21.59
C VAL A 236 14.28 5.28 -21.23
N LEU A 237 15.34 4.48 -21.37
CA LEU A 237 16.71 4.90 -21.07
C LEU A 237 17.22 5.94 -22.07
N GLU A 238 17.07 5.68 -23.36
CA GLU A 238 17.43 6.65 -24.40
C GLU A 238 16.50 7.86 -24.37
N ALA A 239 15.22 7.67 -24.08
CA ALA A 239 14.31 8.80 -23.84
C ALA A 239 14.81 9.70 -22.69
N ASP A 240 15.30 9.13 -21.57
CA ASP A 240 15.86 9.90 -20.45
C ASP A 240 17.06 10.75 -20.89
N ARG A 241 17.96 10.19 -21.71
CA ARG A 241 19.11 10.89 -22.28
C ARG A 241 18.68 12.09 -23.12
N TRP A 242 17.79 11.89 -24.08
CA TRP A 242 17.30 12.94 -24.98
C TRP A 242 16.51 14.04 -24.23
N ILE A 243 15.74 13.67 -23.20
CA ILE A 243 15.03 14.64 -22.36
C ILE A 243 16.03 15.49 -21.55
N CYS A 244 17.08 14.88 -20.99
CA CYS A 244 18.10 15.62 -20.25
C CYS A 244 18.86 16.60 -21.17
N GLU A 245 19.25 16.16 -22.37
CA GLU A 245 19.93 17.01 -23.35
C GLU A 245 19.05 18.20 -23.79
N MET A 246 17.76 17.95 -24.04
CA MET A 246 16.79 19.00 -24.37
C MET A 246 16.70 20.06 -23.24
N MET A 247 16.73 19.63 -21.98
CA MET A 247 16.66 20.53 -20.81
C MET A 247 17.98 21.28 -20.57
N GLU A 248 19.14 20.66 -20.80
CA GLU A 248 20.45 21.31 -20.67
C GLU A 248 20.61 22.44 -21.69
N ARG A 249 20.05 22.27 -22.89
CA ARG A 249 20.01 23.31 -23.93
C ARG A 249 18.93 24.38 -23.68
N GLY A 250 18.14 24.25 -22.61
CA GLY A 250 17.15 25.25 -22.18
C GLY A 250 15.80 25.20 -22.90
N PHE A 251 15.50 24.14 -23.67
CA PHE A 251 14.20 24.01 -24.32
C PHE A 251 13.12 23.54 -23.32
N VAL A 252 11.94 24.16 -23.41
CA VAL A 252 10.80 23.83 -22.53
C VAL A 252 9.97 22.71 -23.15
N VAL A 253 9.70 21.68 -22.36
CA VAL A 253 8.83 20.55 -22.76
C VAL A 253 7.37 21.00 -22.71
N ASP A 254 6.57 20.67 -23.73
CA ASP A 254 5.14 20.95 -23.74
C ASP A 254 4.33 19.97 -22.86
N ASN A 255 3.11 20.38 -22.45
CA ASN A 255 2.26 19.56 -21.59
C ASN A 255 1.87 18.20 -22.22
N ALA A 256 1.80 18.12 -23.56
CA ALA A 256 1.50 16.88 -24.29
C ALA A 256 2.67 15.89 -24.20
N THR A 257 3.90 16.33 -24.46
CA THR A 257 5.09 15.48 -24.36
C THR A 257 5.34 15.10 -22.91
N LEU A 258 5.13 16.00 -21.94
CA LEU A 258 5.21 15.67 -20.51
C LEU A 258 4.24 14.55 -20.12
N THR A 259 3.01 14.55 -20.63
CA THR A 259 2.05 13.46 -20.37
C THR A 259 2.54 12.12 -20.93
N LEU A 260 3.11 12.14 -22.13
CA LEU A 260 3.65 10.93 -22.77
C LEU A 260 4.87 10.38 -21.99
N ILE A 261 5.80 11.26 -21.59
CA ILE A 261 6.95 10.92 -20.76
C ILE A 261 6.47 10.28 -19.45
N ILE A 262 5.55 10.92 -18.73
CA ILE A 262 5.02 10.37 -17.47
C ILE A 262 4.43 8.98 -17.68
N LYS A 263 3.62 8.79 -18.74
CA LYS A 263 3.00 7.50 -19.04
C LYS A 263 4.05 6.42 -19.33
N ALA A 264 4.98 6.68 -20.24
CA ALA A 264 6.02 5.73 -20.63
C ALA A 264 6.93 5.34 -19.46
N PHE A 265 7.39 6.34 -18.68
CA PHE A 265 8.25 6.10 -17.51
C PHE A 265 7.51 5.35 -16.39
N CYS A 266 6.21 5.61 -16.21
CA CYS A 266 5.40 4.93 -15.21
C CYS A 266 5.06 3.49 -15.61
N GLU A 267 4.89 3.19 -16.90
CA GLU A 267 4.71 1.83 -17.42
C GLU A 267 5.95 0.96 -17.21
N LYS A 268 7.16 1.51 -17.38
CA LYS A 268 8.43 0.83 -17.08
C LYS A 268 8.84 0.90 -15.60
N SER A 269 7.95 1.32 -14.70
CA SER A 269 8.15 1.40 -13.24
C SER A 269 9.21 2.40 -12.73
N LEU A 270 9.74 3.28 -13.60
CA LEU A 270 10.72 4.33 -13.28
C LEU A 270 10.06 5.61 -12.74
N VAL A 271 9.18 5.46 -11.75
CA VAL A 271 8.31 6.57 -11.29
C VAL A 271 9.07 7.67 -10.56
N ASN A 272 10.17 7.35 -9.85
CA ASN A 272 11.01 8.37 -9.19
C ASN A 272 11.58 9.37 -10.20
N ARG A 273 11.99 8.87 -11.37
CA ARG A 273 12.55 9.70 -12.44
C ARG A 273 11.45 10.55 -13.09
N ALA A 274 10.26 9.99 -13.29
CA ALA A 274 9.09 10.75 -13.75
C ALA A 274 8.74 11.91 -12.79
N VAL A 275 8.74 11.68 -11.47
CA VAL A 275 8.50 12.74 -10.46
C VAL A 275 9.58 13.82 -10.52
N TRP A 276 10.84 13.42 -10.68
CA TRP A 276 11.94 14.37 -10.86
C TRP A 276 11.73 15.26 -12.09
N PHE A 277 11.38 14.67 -13.23
CA PHE A 277 11.07 15.43 -14.45
C PHE A 277 9.90 16.39 -14.24
N PHE A 278 8.82 15.94 -13.62
CA PHE A 278 7.66 16.78 -13.36
C PHE A 278 8.03 18.03 -12.56
N HIS A 279 8.77 17.89 -11.45
CA HIS A 279 9.21 19.06 -10.68
C HIS A 279 10.27 19.90 -11.40
N LYS A 280 11.18 19.29 -12.16
CA LYS A 280 12.21 20.02 -12.92
C LYS A 280 11.57 20.89 -14.01
N VAL A 281 10.63 20.34 -14.75
CA VAL A 281 9.88 21.03 -15.81
C VAL A 281 9.03 22.17 -15.23
N THR A 282 8.39 21.96 -14.08
CA THR A 282 7.67 23.04 -13.36
C THR A 282 8.61 24.17 -12.94
N LYS A 283 9.83 23.86 -12.46
CA LYS A 283 10.84 24.88 -12.12
C LYS A 283 11.36 25.66 -13.33
N MET A 284 11.32 25.07 -14.53
CA MET A 284 11.74 25.70 -15.78
C MET A 284 10.63 26.57 -16.41
N GLY A 285 9.47 26.71 -15.75
CA GLY A 285 8.42 27.66 -16.14
C GLY A 285 7.19 27.06 -16.82
N LEU A 286 7.10 25.72 -16.98
CA LEU A 286 5.88 25.10 -17.47
C LEU A 286 4.84 25.03 -16.35
N SER A 287 3.61 25.49 -16.61
CA SER A 287 2.46 25.28 -15.72
C SER A 287 1.79 23.93 -16.05
N PRO A 288 1.93 22.89 -15.19
CA PRO A 288 1.31 21.60 -15.46
C PRO A 288 -0.21 21.69 -15.39
N ASN A 289 -0.90 20.97 -16.27
CA ASN A 289 -2.37 20.95 -16.32
C ASN A 289 -2.97 19.78 -15.51
N LEU A 290 -4.31 19.73 -15.44
CA LEU A 290 -5.06 18.65 -14.79
C LEU A 290 -4.66 17.24 -15.25
N ILE A 291 -4.36 17.07 -16.54
CA ILE A 291 -3.99 15.78 -17.13
C ILE A 291 -2.60 15.36 -16.66
N ASN A 292 -1.63 16.29 -16.60
CA ASN A 292 -0.28 15.99 -16.12
C ASN A 292 -0.30 15.52 -14.66
N TYR A 293 -1.01 16.23 -13.77
CA TYR A 293 -1.18 15.82 -12.37
C TYR A 293 -1.90 14.47 -12.26
N SER A 294 -2.99 14.28 -12.99
CA SER A 294 -3.78 13.03 -12.93
C SER A 294 -2.98 11.82 -13.42
N SER A 295 -2.21 11.99 -14.50
CA SER A 295 -1.32 10.95 -15.03
C SER A 295 -0.20 10.60 -14.04
N MET A 296 0.40 11.59 -13.38
CA MET A 296 1.43 11.36 -12.36
C MET A 296 0.86 10.64 -11.13
N ILE A 297 -0.29 11.10 -10.63
CA ILE A 297 -1.00 10.48 -9.50
C ILE A 297 -1.37 9.02 -9.84
N SER A 298 -1.88 8.77 -11.04
CA SER A 298 -2.18 7.42 -11.53
C SER A 298 -0.93 6.53 -11.57
N GLY A 299 0.18 7.04 -12.12
CA GLY A 299 1.47 6.33 -12.14
C GLY A 299 2.01 5.98 -10.76
N LEU A 300 1.98 6.94 -9.82
CA LEU A 300 2.38 6.73 -8.43
C LEU A 300 1.51 5.71 -7.71
N CYS A 301 0.20 5.76 -7.93
CA CYS A 301 -0.75 4.79 -7.40
C CYS A 301 -0.52 3.37 -7.95
N LYS A 302 -0.19 3.22 -9.24
CA LYS A 302 0.14 1.92 -9.85
C LYS A 302 1.37 1.27 -9.22
N ARG A 303 2.42 2.06 -8.94
CA ARG A 303 3.61 1.61 -8.19
C ARG A 303 3.34 1.37 -6.69
N GLY A 304 2.29 1.98 -6.15
CA GLY A 304 1.94 1.92 -4.74
C GLY A 304 2.62 2.98 -3.87
N SER A 305 3.17 4.05 -4.47
CA SER A 305 3.75 5.19 -3.73
C SER A 305 2.66 6.19 -3.33
N VAL A 306 1.70 5.72 -2.54
CA VAL A 306 0.45 6.46 -2.26
C VAL A 306 0.70 7.77 -1.50
N LYS A 307 1.74 7.87 -0.66
CA LYS A 307 2.07 9.11 0.07
C LYS A 307 2.39 10.27 -0.88
N GLN A 308 3.30 10.04 -1.83
CA GLN A 308 3.67 11.01 -2.87
C GLN A 308 2.47 11.37 -3.75
N ALA A 309 1.56 10.41 -3.99
CA ALA A 309 0.33 10.68 -4.73
C ALA A 309 -0.61 11.66 -4.00
N PHE A 310 -0.66 11.63 -2.66
CA PHE A 310 -1.40 12.63 -1.87
C PHE A 310 -0.69 13.97 -1.79
N GLU A 311 0.64 13.99 -1.68
CA GLU A 311 1.43 15.23 -1.74
C GLU A 311 1.19 15.97 -3.06
N LEU A 312 1.18 15.26 -4.20
CA LEU A 312 0.84 15.85 -5.50
C LEU A 312 -0.63 16.25 -5.62
N LEU A 313 -1.56 15.57 -4.94
CA LEU A 313 -2.96 16.00 -4.90
C LEU A 313 -3.11 17.32 -4.14
N GLU A 314 -2.38 17.48 -3.04
CA GLU A 314 -2.35 18.73 -2.26
C GLU A 314 -1.70 19.86 -3.06
N GLU A 315 -0.59 19.60 -3.76
CA GLU A 315 0.04 20.54 -4.69
C GLU A 315 -0.92 20.95 -5.83
N MET A 316 -1.61 19.98 -6.42
CA MET A 316 -2.61 20.21 -7.46
C MET A 316 -3.71 21.18 -6.97
N VAL A 317 -4.25 20.94 -5.77
CA VAL A 317 -5.29 21.81 -5.18
C VAL A 317 -4.74 23.18 -4.81
N LYS A 318 -3.52 23.26 -4.27
CA LYS A 318 -2.84 24.53 -3.94
C LYS A 318 -2.62 25.39 -5.19
N ASN A 319 -2.32 24.76 -6.32
CA ASN A 319 -2.16 25.40 -7.61
C ASN A 319 -3.50 25.72 -8.31
N GLY A 320 -4.64 25.57 -7.61
CA GLY A 320 -5.97 25.95 -8.08
C GLY A 320 -6.69 24.91 -8.94
N TRP A 321 -6.11 23.72 -9.13
CA TRP A 321 -6.73 22.67 -9.93
C TRP A 321 -7.69 21.81 -9.10
N LYS A 322 -8.91 21.61 -9.61
CA LYS A 322 -9.91 20.73 -8.98
C LYS A 322 -9.73 19.29 -9.46
N PRO A 323 -9.52 18.32 -8.55
CA PRO A 323 -9.45 16.90 -8.91
C PRO A 323 -10.75 16.43 -9.57
N ASN A 324 -10.62 15.65 -10.64
CA ASN A 324 -11.76 15.04 -11.30
C ASN A 324 -12.03 13.63 -10.74
N VAL A 325 -13.11 13.00 -11.21
CA VAL A 325 -13.47 11.62 -10.80
C VAL A 325 -12.29 10.67 -11.04
N TYR A 326 -11.61 10.77 -12.18
CA TYR A 326 -10.47 9.92 -12.54
C TYR A 326 -9.29 10.02 -11.54
N THR A 327 -8.94 11.23 -11.10
CA THR A 327 -7.90 11.44 -10.08
C THR A 327 -8.27 10.72 -8.79
N HIS A 328 -9.51 10.86 -8.34
CA HIS A 328 -10.01 10.18 -7.15
C HIS A 328 -10.11 8.66 -7.31
N THR A 329 -10.59 8.15 -8.46
CA THR A 329 -10.61 6.72 -8.77
C THR A 329 -9.20 6.12 -8.74
N SER A 330 -8.21 6.83 -9.28
CA SER A 330 -6.80 6.41 -9.28
C SER A 330 -6.23 6.32 -7.86
N LEU A 331 -6.55 7.28 -6.99
CA LEU A 331 -6.17 7.26 -5.57
C LEU A 331 -6.87 6.15 -4.79
N ILE A 332 -8.17 5.95 -5.02
CA ILE A 332 -8.95 4.84 -4.43
C ILE A 332 -8.32 3.51 -4.83
N HIS A 333 -8.07 3.29 -6.12
CA HIS A 333 -7.43 2.09 -6.62
C HIS A 333 -6.02 1.87 -6.01
N GLY A 334 -5.21 2.93 -5.91
CA GLY A 334 -3.89 2.88 -5.27
C GLY A 334 -3.96 2.53 -3.78
N LEU A 335 -4.91 3.10 -3.03
CA LEU A 335 -5.16 2.79 -1.63
C LEU A 335 -5.63 1.36 -1.43
N CYS A 336 -6.55 0.88 -2.26
CA CYS A 336 -7.02 -0.49 -2.28
C CYS A 336 -5.87 -1.48 -2.56
N LYS A 337 -4.97 -1.16 -3.51
CA LYS A 337 -3.78 -1.98 -3.79
C LYS A 337 -2.81 -2.09 -2.61
N LYS A 338 -2.77 -1.07 -1.74
CA LYS A 338 -1.97 -1.09 -0.49
C LYS A 338 -2.67 -1.75 0.70
N GLY A 339 -3.95 -2.14 0.58
CA GLY A 339 -4.73 -2.68 1.70
C GLY A 339 -5.17 -1.63 2.71
N TRP A 340 -5.39 -0.38 2.27
CA TRP A 340 -5.95 0.69 3.10
C TRP A 340 -7.40 1.00 2.72
N THR A 341 -8.25 -0.03 2.65
CA THR A 341 -9.66 0.11 2.20
C THR A 341 -10.47 1.12 3.00
N GLU A 342 -10.24 1.27 4.30
CA GLU A 342 -10.97 2.26 5.13
C GLU A 342 -10.69 3.71 4.69
N ARG A 343 -9.45 4.01 4.31
CA ARG A 343 -9.09 5.35 3.77
C ARG A 343 -9.66 5.53 2.37
N ALA A 344 -9.66 4.47 1.56
CA ALA A 344 -10.27 4.47 0.23
C ALA A 344 -11.78 4.73 0.32
N PHE A 345 -12.47 4.09 1.27
CA PHE A 345 -13.89 4.25 1.49
C PHE A 345 -14.27 5.67 1.95
N ARG A 346 -13.43 6.35 2.74
CA ARG A 346 -13.65 7.77 3.09
C ARG A 346 -13.61 8.67 1.87
N LEU A 347 -12.67 8.44 0.94
CA LEU A 347 -12.61 9.20 -0.32
C LEU A 347 -13.79 8.86 -1.24
N PHE A 348 -14.18 7.59 -1.28
CA PHE A 348 -15.37 7.15 -1.99
C PHE A 348 -16.64 7.85 -1.47
N LEU A 349 -16.84 7.91 -0.14
CA LEU A 349 -17.96 8.63 0.46
C LEU A 349 -17.92 10.14 0.17
N LYS A 350 -16.72 10.74 0.06
CA LYS A 350 -16.57 12.14 -0.34
C LYS A 350 -17.05 12.38 -1.78
N LEU A 351 -16.83 11.43 -2.69
CA LEU A 351 -17.38 11.48 -4.05
C LEU A 351 -18.89 11.29 -4.04
N VAL A 352 -19.41 10.28 -3.34
CA VAL A 352 -20.86 9.99 -3.25
C VAL A 352 -21.65 11.19 -2.74
N ARG A 353 -21.09 11.95 -1.78
CA ARG A 353 -21.74 13.13 -1.19
C ARG A 353 -21.57 14.42 -2.00
N SER A 354 -20.78 14.41 -3.07
CA SER A 354 -20.54 15.61 -3.85
C SER A 354 -21.60 15.77 -4.94
N ASP A 355 -22.16 16.98 -5.06
CA ASP A 355 -23.24 17.26 -6.02
C ASP A 355 -22.74 17.25 -7.48
N ASN A 356 -21.45 17.57 -7.69
CA ASN A 356 -20.87 17.75 -9.02
C ASN A 356 -20.12 16.52 -9.57
N TYR A 357 -19.75 15.55 -8.71
CA TYR A 357 -18.87 14.43 -9.10
C TYR A 357 -19.33 13.09 -8.53
N LYS A 358 -20.24 12.40 -9.24
CA LYS A 358 -20.71 11.08 -8.81
C LYS A 358 -19.71 9.97 -9.16
N PRO A 359 -19.56 8.92 -8.31
CA PRO A 359 -18.75 7.76 -8.66
C PRO A 359 -19.30 7.05 -9.89
N ASN A 360 -18.40 6.66 -10.79
CA ASN A 360 -18.73 5.86 -11.97
C ASN A 360 -18.49 4.36 -11.70
N VAL A 361 -18.85 3.50 -12.67
CA VAL A 361 -18.63 2.05 -12.65
C VAL A 361 -17.21 1.69 -12.20
N HIS A 362 -16.18 2.30 -12.81
CA HIS A 362 -14.78 2.03 -12.48
C HIS A 362 -14.41 2.33 -11.02
N THR A 363 -15.04 3.34 -10.41
CA THR A 363 -14.81 3.69 -9.01
C THR A 363 -15.39 2.65 -8.06
N TYR A 364 -16.58 2.15 -8.37
CA TYR A 364 -17.19 1.01 -7.66
C TYR A 364 -16.35 -0.26 -7.83
N THR A 365 -15.94 -0.60 -9.06
CA THR A 365 -15.10 -1.78 -9.31
C THR A 365 -13.76 -1.71 -8.56
N ALA A 366 -13.14 -0.54 -8.48
CA ALA A 366 -11.90 -0.35 -7.72
C ALA A 366 -12.08 -0.59 -6.22
N MET A 367 -13.20 -0.12 -5.64
CA MET A 367 -13.54 -0.38 -4.23
C MET A 367 -13.88 -1.85 -3.97
N ILE A 368 -14.68 -2.48 -4.85
CA ILE A 368 -15.04 -3.90 -4.79
C ILE A 368 -13.77 -4.75 -4.83
N SER A 369 -12.88 -4.53 -5.81
CA SER A 369 -11.59 -5.21 -5.90
C SER A 369 -10.73 -5.02 -4.64
N GLY A 370 -10.76 -3.83 -4.05
CA GLY A 370 -10.09 -3.55 -2.79
C GLY A 370 -10.61 -4.38 -1.62
N TYR A 371 -11.94 -4.49 -1.46
CA TYR A 371 -12.54 -5.31 -0.41
C TYR A 371 -12.33 -6.80 -0.65
N CYS A 372 -12.38 -7.28 -1.90
CA CYS A 372 -12.05 -8.67 -2.24
C CYS A 372 -10.60 -9.02 -1.86
N LYS A 373 -9.63 -8.11 -2.03
CA LYS A 373 -8.23 -8.33 -1.64
C LYS A 373 -7.98 -8.36 -0.13
N GLU A 374 -8.85 -7.74 0.67
CA GLU A 374 -8.79 -7.79 2.14
C GLU A 374 -9.72 -8.86 2.74
N ASP A 375 -10.21 -9.81 1.92
CA ASP A 375 -11.15 -10.87 2.31
C ASP A 375 -12.46 -10.36 2.94
N LYS A 376 -12.87 -9.12 2.63
CA LYS A 376 -14.11 -8.47 3.13
C LYS A 376 -15.25 -8.60 2.11
N LEU A 377 -15.60 -9.83 1.72
CA LEU A 377 -16.56 -10.10 0.65
C LEU A 377 -17.96 -9.53 0.89
N SER A 378 -18.48 -9.58 2.13
CA SER A 378 -19.81 -9.04 2.45
C SER A 378 -19.94 -7.54 2.15
N ARG A 379 -18.87 -6.77 2.35
CA ARG A 379 -18.85 -5.34 1.99
C ARG A 379 -18.73 -5.13 0.48
N ALA A 380 -18.07 -6.04 -0.23
CA ALA A 380 -17.97 -6.02 -1.69
C ALA A 380 -19.33 -6.28 -2.34
N GLU A 381 -20.06 -7.30 -1.88
CA GLU A 381 -21.43 -7.61 -2.32
C GLU A 381 -22.40 -6.45 -2.04
N MET A 382 -22.35 -5.85 -0.83
CA MET A 382 -23.18 -4.68 -0.52
C MET A 382 -22.92 -3.50 -1.46
N LEU A 383 -21.65 -3.26 -1.86
CA LEU A 383 -21.33 -2.21 -2.83
C LEU A 383 -21.79 -2.55 -4.25
N PHE A 384 -21.79 -3.84 -4.61
CA PHE A 384 -22.28 -4.31 -5.89
C PHE A 384 -23.80 -4.15 -6.01
N GLU A 385 -24.57 -4.49 -4.98
CA GLU A 385 -26.02 -4.25 -4.97
C GLU A 385 -26.34 -2.75 -5.00
N ARG A 386 -25.65 -1.93 -4.20
CA ARG A 386 -25.81 -0.46 -4.25
C ARG A 386 -25.48 0.14 -5.61
N MET A 387 -24.53 -0.45 -6.34
CA MET A 387 -24.21 -0.03 -7.70
C MET A 387 -25.41 -0.25 -8.63
N LYS A 388 -26.08 -1.42 -8.53
CA LYS A 388 -27.30 -1.72 -9.28
C LYS A 388 -28.47 -0.82 -8.87
N GLU A 389 -28.67 -0.60 -7.57
CA GLU A 389 -29.71 0.31 -7.03
C GLU A 389 -29.56 1.75 -7.55
N GLN A 390 -28.33 2.22 -7.78
CA GLN A 390 -28.05 3.54 -8.34
C GLN A 390 -28.21 3.61 -9.88
N GLY A 391 -28.64 2.51 -10.52
CA GLY A 391 -28.80 2.41 -11.97
C GLY A 391 -27.47 2.30 -12.73
N LEU A 392 -26.36 2.00 -12.05
CA LEU A 392 -25.08 1.75 -12.72
C LEU A 392 -25.02 0.28 -13.13
N VAL A 393 -24.98 0.01 -14.44
CA VAL A 393 -24.87 -1.36 -14.97
C VAL A 393 -23.47 -1.92 -14.72
N PRO A 394 -23.32 -3.04 -13.99
CA PRO A 394 -22.04 -3.70 -13.84
C PRO A 394 -21.49 -4.15 -15.19
N ASN A 395 -20.17 -4.01 -15.38
CA ASN A 395 -19.50 -4.53 -16.57
C ASN A 395 -18.86 -5.90 -16.28
N THR A 396 -18.38 -6.56 -17.34
CA THR A 396 -17.65 -7.84 -17.24
C THR A 396 -16.55 -7.82 -16.17
N ASN A 397 -15.76 -6.74 -16.11
CA ASN A 397 -14.67 -6.62 -15.13
C ASN A 397 -15.17 -6.59 -13.68
N THR A 398 -16.31 -5.95 -13.39
CA THR A 398 -16.91 -5.96 -12.04
C THR A 398 -17.29 -7.38 -11.63
N TYR A 399 -17.95 -8.14 -12.51
CA TYR A 399 -18.28 -9.55 -12.28
C TYR A 399 -17.02 -10.40 -12.08
N THR A 400 -16.04 -10.29 -12.98
CA THR A 400 -14.75 -11.00 -12.87
C THR A 400 -14.05 -10.69 -11.54
N THR A 401 -14.06 -9.44 -11.07
CA THR A 401 -13.42 -9.09 -9.79
C THR A 401 -14.12 -9.69 -8.57
N LEU A 402 -15.45 -9.80 -8.58
CA LEU A 402 -16.19 -10.47 -7.51
C LEU A 402 -15.95 -11.97 -7.54
N ILE A 403 -16.04 -12.59 -8.73
CA ILE A 403 -15.76 -14.01 -8.96
C ILE A 403 -14.35 -14.36 -8.45
N ASP A 404 -13.32 -13.61 -8.85
CA ASP A 404 -11.95 -13.76 -8.37
C ASP A 404 -11.84 -13.65 -6.83
N GLY A 405 -12.54 -12.69 -6.23
CA GLY A 405 -12.62 -12.55 -4.78
C GLY A 405 -13.23 -13.77 -4.08
N HIS A 406 -14.36 -14.27 -4.56
CA HIS A 406 -15.02 -15.47 -4.03
C HIS A 406 -14.17 -16.73 -4.23
N CYS A 407 -13.51 -16.87 -5.39
CA CYS A 407 -12.60 -17.96 -5.69
C CYS A 407 -11.40 -18.00 -4.74
N LYS A 408 -10.79 -16.84 -4.43
CA LYS A 408 -9.70 -16.75 -3.45
C LYS A 408 -10.15 -17.12 -2.03
N ALA A 409 -11.34 -16.66 -1.63
CA ALA A 409 -11.93 -17.05 -0.34
C ALA A 409 -12.32 -18.53 -0.27
N GLY A 410 -12.48 -19.21 -1.42
CA GLY A 410 -12.87 -20.62 -1.54
C GLY A 410 -14.37 -20.84 -1.71
N ASN A 411 -15.16 -19.77 -1.92
CA ASN A 411 -16.61 -19.82 -2.08
C ASN A 411 -17.00 -20.04 -3.55
N PHE A 412 -16.69 -21.23 -4.08
CA PHE A 412 -16.90 -21.54 -5.51
C PHE A 412 -18.37 -21.59 -5.94
N SER A 413 -19.29 -21.97 -5.04
CA SER A 413 -20.74 -21.98 -5.33
C SER A 413 -21.23 -20.60 -5.76
N LYS A 414 -20.89 -19.57 -4.97
CA LYS A 414 -21.24 -18.18 -5.28
C LYS A 414 -20.51 -17.67 -6.52
N ALA A 415 -19.28 -18.12 -6.77
CA ALA A 415 -18.54 -17.76 -7.97
C ALA A 415 -19.24 -18.27 -9.25
N TYR A 416 -19.76 -19.50 -9.24
CA TYR A 416 -20.56 -20.04 -10.35
C TYR A 416 -21.91 -19.33 -10.51
N GLU A 417 -22.61 -19.03 -9.40
CA GLU A 417 -23.85 -18.26 -9.43
C GLU A 417 -23.64 -16.87 -10.05
N LEU A 418 -22.53 -16.18 -9.70
CA LEU A 418 -22.18 -14.89 -10.30
C LEU A 418 -21.82 -15.01 -11.78
N MET A 419 -21.22 -16.11 -12.21
CA MET A 419 -20.91 -16.39 -13.63
C MET A 419 -22.18 -16.67 -14.46
N GLU A 420 -23.15 -17.33 -13.86
CA GLU A 420 -24.48 -17.56 -14.46
C GLU A 420 -25.28 -16.25 -14.52
N LEU A 421 -25.29 -15.48 -13.43
CA LEU A 421 -25.92 -14.14 -13.38
C LEU A 421 -25.34 -13.22 -14.45
N MET A 422 -24.00 -13.21 -14.60
CA MET A 422 -23.32 -12.47 -15.65
C MET A 422 -23.83 -12.85 -17.05
N SER A 423 -24.02 -14.16 -17.30
CA SER A 423 -24.53 -14.67 -18.58
C SER A 423 -26.00 -14.29 -18.80
N ASN A 424 -26.83 -14.35 -17.76
CA ASN A 424 -28.25 -13.97 -17.79
C ASN A 424 -28.45 -12.47 -18.04
N GLU A 425 -27.57 -11.62 -17.53
CA GLU A 425 -27.56 -10.17 -17.79
C GLU A 425 -26.96 -9.81 -19.18
N GLY A 426 -26.64 -10.81 -20.01
CA GLY A 426 -26.16 -10.60 -21.39
C GLY A 426 -24.66 -10.37 -21.53
N PHE A 427 -23.87 -10.63 -20.49
CA PHE A 427 -22.41 -10.53 -20.54
C PHE A 427 -21.78 -11.92 -20.63
N PHE A 428 -20.95 -12.16 -21.64
CA PHE A 428 -20.28 -13.45 -21.79
C PHE A 428 -18.99 -13.52 -20.94
N PRO A 429 -18.79 -14.60 -20.15
CA PRO A 429 -17.55 -14.80 -19.41
C PRO A 429 -16.34 -14.81 -20.36
N ASN A 430 -15.40 -13.91 -20.11
CA ASN A 430 -14.16 -13.84 -20.88
C ASN A 430 -13.09 -14.75 -20.29
N ILE A 431 -11.94 -14.87 -20.96
CA ILE A 431 -10.81 -15.67 -20.48
C ILE A 431 -10.35 -15.29 -19.06
N CYS A 432 -10.41 -14.00 -18.70
CA CYS A 432 -10.05 -13.55 -17.36
C CYS A 432 -10.96 -14.14 -16.28
N THR A 433 -12.26 -14.28 -16.57
CA THR A 433 -13.23 -14.92 -15.65
C THR A 433 -12.93 -16.40 -15.48
N TYR A 434 -12.65 -17.13 -16.56
CA TYR A 434 -12.25 -18.53 -16.49
C TYR A 434 -10.92 -18.69 -15.72
N ASN A 435 -9.91 -17.89 -16.05
CA ASN A 435 -8.61 -17.90 -15.38
C ASN A 435 -8.73 -17.65 -13.87
N ALA A 436 -9.61 -16.74 -13.44
CA ALA A 436 -9.85 -16.47 -12.02
C ALA A 436 -10.41 -17.69 -11.27
N ILE A 437 -11.39 -18.39 -11.86
CA ILE A 437 -11.99 -19.59 -11.27
C ILE A 437 -10.99 -20.75 -11.27
N VAL A 438 -10.29 -20.97 -12.39
CA VAL A 438 -9.26 -22.01 -12.55
C VAL A 438 -8.14 -21.80 -11.54
N ASP A 439 -7.58 -20.59 -11.43
CA ASP A 439 -6.53 -20.26 -10.45
C ASP A 439 -7.00 -20.50 -9.00
N GLY A 440 -8.24 -20.12 -8.69
CA GLY A 440 -8.86 -20.39 -7.39
C GLY A 440 -8.98 -21.89 -7.08
N LEU A 441 -9.51 -22.67 -8.04
CA LEU A 441 -9.69 -24.12 -7.92
C LEU A 441 -8.34 -24.84 -7.76
N CYS A 442 -7.36 -24.49 -8.59
CA CYS A 442 -5.99 -24.99 -8.51
C CYS A 442 -5.37 -24.71 -7.14
N LYS A 443 -5.45 -23.47 -6.63
CA LYS A 443 -4.91 -23.12 -5.30
C LYS A 443 -5.55 -23.89 -4.15
N ARG A 444 -6.76 -24.41 -4.31
CA ARG A 444 -7.47 -25.25 -3.33
C ARG A 444 -7.31 -26.75 -3.59
N GLY A 445 -6.52 -27.15 -4.59
CA GLY A 445 -6.20 -28.54 -4.94
C GLY A 445 -7.22 -29.25 -5.85
N ARG A 446 -8.28 -28.56 -6.28
CA ARG A 446 -9.38 -29.10 -7.11
C ARG A 446 -9.08 -28.97 -8.61
N ALA A 447 -7.97 -29.56 -9.07
CA ALA A 447 -7.52 -29.38 -10.45
C ALA A 447 -8.40 -30.07 -11.51
N GLU A 448 -9.06 -31.19 -11.17
CA GLU A 448 -9.94 -31.91 -12.12
C GLU A 448 -11.10 -31.03 -12.58
N GLU A 449 -11.81 -30.40 -11.65
CA GLU A 449 -12.87 -29.42 -11.97
C GLU A 449 -12.33 -28.22 -12.76
N ALA A 450 -11.10 -27.80 -12.50
CA ALA A 450 -10.46 -26.72 -13.24
C ALA A 450 -10.20 -27.10 -14.71
N PHE A 451 -9.81 -28.35 -14.97
CA PHE A 451 -9.65 -28.88 -16.33
C PHE A 451 -10.97 -29.07 -17.06
N GLU A 452 -12.01 -29.52 -16.37
CA GLU A 452 -13.37 -29.60 -16.94
C GLU A 452 -13.90 -28.22 -17.33
N LEU A 453 -13.71 -27.22 -16.47
CA LEU A 453 -14.13 -25.85 -16.73
C LEU A 453 -13.39 -25.24 -17.93
N LEU A 454 -12.08 -25.50 -18.06
CA LEU A 454 -11.31 -25.09 -19.25
C LEU A 454 -11.76 -25.81 -20.51
N SER A 455 -12.09 -27.10 -20.43
CA SER A 455 -12.62 -27.87 -21.56
C SER A 455 -13.96 -27.30 -22.05
N LYS A 456 -14.84 -26.91 -21.12
CA LYS A 456 -16.07 -26.16 -21.43
C LYS A 456 -15.76 -24.79 -22.05
N GLY A 457 -14.73 -24.09 -21.56
CA GLY A 457 -14.24 -22.84 -22.14
C GLY A 457 -13.80 -22.99 -23.60
N PHE A 458 -13.05 -24.06 -23.92
CA PHE A 458 -12.62 -24.36 -25.29
C PHE A 458 -13.78 -24.71 -26.23
N GLN A 459 -14.78 -25.43 -25.72
CA GLN A 459 -16.02 -25.71 -26.48
C GLN A 459 -16.78 -24.42 -26.82
N ASN A 460 -16.70 -23.40 -25.95
CA ASN A 460 -17.28 -22.08 -26.14
C ASN A 460 -16.39 -21.11 -26.95
N GLN A 461 -15.42 -21.63 -27.72
CA GLN A 461 -14.48 -20.85 -28.57
C GLN A 461 -13.58 -19.85 -27.81
N ILE A 462 -13.34 -20.07 -26.51
CA ILE A 462 -12.40 -19.23 -25.74
C ILE A 462 -10.99 -19.82 -25.90
N GLU A 463 -10.09 -19.08 -26.56
CA GLU A 463 -8.69 -19.48 -26.72
C GLU A 463 -7.90 -19.21 -25.45
N ALA A 464 -7.06 -20.16 -25.02
CA ALA A 464 -6.19 -20.00 -23.86
C ALA A 464 -5.13 -18.92 -24.10
N ASP A 465 -4.93 -18.04 -23.12
CA ASP A 465 -3.90 -17.02 -23.11
C ASP A 465 -2.64 -17.50 -22.37
N GLY A 466 -1.57 -16.72 -22.44
CA GLY A 466 -0.33 -17.02 -21.70
C GLY A 466 -0.55 -17.13 -20.18
N VAL A 467 -1.58 -16.48 -19.63
CA VAL A 467 -1.92 -16.53 -18.20
C VAL A 467 -2.56 -17.88 -17.85
N THR A 468 -3.44 -18.42 -18.69
CA THR A 468 -4.02 -19.76 -18.53
C THR A 468 -2.93 -20.83 -18.48
N TYR A 469 -1.99 -20.80 -19.43
CA TYR A 469 -0.86 -21.74 -19.43
C TYR A 469 0.02 -21.56 -18.19
N THR A 470 0.26 -20.34 -17.75
CA THR A 470 1.01 -20.05 -16.51
C THR A 470 0.33 -20.66 -15.28
N ILE A 471 -1.00 -20.49 -15.15
CA ILE A 471 -1.78 -21.06 -14.03
C ILE A 471 -1.66 -22.59 -14.04
N LEU A 472 -1.90 -23.22 -15.19
CA LEU A 472 -1.82 -24.67 -15.35
C LEU A 472 -0.44 -25.22 -15.01
N ILE A 473 0.62 -24.62 -15.57
CA ILE A 473 2.00 -25.02 -15.29
C ILE A 473 2.33 -24.85 -13.80
N SER A 474 1.92 -23.74 -13.19
CA SER A 474 2.16 -23.48 -11.76
C SER A 474 1.46 -24.50 -10.86
N GLU A 475 0.29 -25.01 -11.26
CA GLU A 475 -0.44 -26.04 -10.53
C GLU A 475 0.25 -27.41 -10.67
N GLN A 476 0.64 -27.79 -11.88
CA GLN A 476 1.38 -29.03 -12.09
C GLN A 476 2.70 -29.04 -11.30
N CYS A 477 3.37 -27.89 -11.22
CA CYS A 477 4.54 -27.67 -10.37
C CYS A 477 4.28 -27.84 -8.87
N LYS A 478 3.05 -27.64 -8.38
CA LYS A 478 2.66 -27.87 -6.98
C LYS A 478 2.27 -29.33 -6.72
N ARG A 479 1.58 -29.96 -7.67
CA ARG A 479 1.20 -31.39 -7.64
C ARG A 479 2.37 -32.34 -7.86
N ALA A 480 3.54 -31.77 -8.14
CA ALA A 480 4.78 -32.46 -8.46
C ALA A 480 4.76 -33.29 -9.77
N ASP A 481 3.87 -32.93 -10.69
CA ASP A 481 3.78 -33.56 -12.01
C ASP A 481 4.55 -32.75 -13.06
N MET A 482 5.84 -33.07 -13.18
CA MET A 482 6.77 -32.30 -14.02
C MET A 482 6.62 -32.59 -15.51
N ASN A 483 6.13 -33.79 -15.85
CA ASN A 483 5.94 -34.18 -17.24
C ASN A 483 4.79 -33.37 -17.87
N HIS A 484 3.66 -33.26 -17.17
CA HIS A 484 2.54 -32.44 -17.66
C HIS A 484 2.91 -30.95 -17.70
N ALA A 485 3.72 -30.45 -16.75
CA ALA A 485 4.21 -29.07 -16.78
C ALA A 485 5.04 -28.76 -18.05
N LEU A 486 5.93 -29.66 -18.46
CA LEU A 486 6.73 -29.52 -19.69
C LEU A 486 5.87 -29.66 -20.96
N VAL A 487 4.86 -30.52 -20.95
CA VAL A 487 3.90 -30.64 -22.06
C VAL A 487 3.13 -29.32 -22.25
N PHE A 488 2.66 -28.69 -21.17
CA PHE A 488 2.00 -27.38 -21.25
C PHE A 488 2.96 -26.26 -21.69
N LEU A 489 4.22 -26.30 -21.27
CA LEU A 489 5.24 -25.34 -21.73
C LEU A 489 5.48 -25.48 -23.25
N ASN A 490 5.62 -26.70 -23.75
CA ASN A 490 5.76 -26.98 -25.19
C ASN A 490 4.52 -26.57 -25.97
N LYS A 491 3.32 -26.77 -25.39
CA LYS A 491 2.06 -26.30 -26.00
C LYS A 491 2.01 -24.77 -26.05
N MET A 492 2.46 -24.09 -25.00
CA MET A 492 2.56 -22.62 -24.96
C MET A 492 3.46 -22.09 -26.09
N PHE A 493 4.62 -22.71 -26.34
CA PHE A 493 5.49 -22.37 -27.47
C PHE A 493 4.85 -22.61 -28.84
N LYS A 494 4.14 -23.73 -29.02
CA LYS A 494 3.45 -24.05 -30.28
C LYS A 494 2.36 -23.05 -30.63
N VAL A 495 1.69 -22.49 -29.63
CA VAL A 495 0.66 -21.44 -29.81
C VAL A 495 1.31 -20.06 -30.04
N GLY A 496 2.64 -19.94 -29.92
CA GLY A 496 3.37 -18.70 -30.18
C GLY A 496 3.51 -17.78 -28.96
N PHE A 497 3.12 -18.24 -27.76
CA PHE A 497 3.32 -17.48 -26.53
C PHE A 497 4.73 -17.68 -25.97
N GLN A 498 5.43 -16.57 -25.70
CA GLN A 498 6.73 -16.61 -25.03
C GLN A 498 6.53 -16.69 -23.51
N PRO A 499 7.19 -17.63 -22.80
CA PRO A 499 7.08 -17.72 -21.36
C PRO A 499 7.74 -16.52 -20.67
N ASP A 500 7.02 -15.94 -19.71
CA ASP A 500 7.57 -14.88 -18.86
C ASP A 500 8.67 -15.42 -17.95
N ILE A 501 9.59 -14.55 -17.54
CA ILE A 501 10.64 -14.88 -16.58
C ILE A 501 10.09 -15.43 -15.25
N HIS A 502 8.89 -14.99 -14.84
CA HIS A 502 8.23 -15.48 -13.64
C HIS A 502 7.79 -16.95 -13.77
N LEU A 503 7.33 -17.36 -14.95
CA LEU A 503 6.94 -18.74 -15.24
C LEU A 503 8.16 -19.66 -15.20
N TYR A 504 9.26 -19.28 -15.84
CA TYR A 504 10.53 -20.00 -15.74
C TYR A 504 11.04 -20.10 -14.31
N THR A 505 10.96 -19.01 -13.53
CA THR A 505 11.37 -19.02 -12.12
C THR A 505 10.53 -20.00 -11.30
N THR A 506 9.22 -20.06 -11.56
CA THR A 506 8.29 -20.98 -10.88
C THR A 506 8.59 -22.43 -11.23
N LEU A 507 8.85 -22.71 -12.50
CA LEU A 507 9.29 -24.02 -13.00
C LEU A 507 10.61 -24.42 -12.35
N ILE A 508 11.67 -23.63 -12.50
CA ILE A 508 13.00 -23.87 -11.91
C ILE A 508 12.90 -24.13 -10.41
N ALA A 509 12.13 -23.32 -9.67
CA ALA A 509 11.92 -23.52 -8.24
C ALA A 509 11.19 -24.83 -7.92
N ALA A 510 10.28 -25.30 -8.78
CA ALA A 510 9.61 -26.58 -8.64
C ALA A 510 10.54 -27.76 -8.96
N PHE A 511 11.34 -27.69 -10.03
CA PHE A 511 12.34 -28.70 -10.40
C PHE A 511 13.41 -28.83 -9.31
N CYS A 512 13.90 -27.71 -8.78
CA CYS A 512 14.79 -27.66 -7.63
C CYS A 512 14.15 -28.28 -6.37
N ARG A 513 12.84 -28.12 -6.16
CA ARG A 513 12.14 -28.72 -5.01
C ARG A 513 12.09 -30.24 -5.08
N GLN A 514 12.01 -30.80 -6.28
CA GLN A 514 11.93 -32.23 -6.55
C GLN A 514 13.28 -32.92 -6.80
N ARG A 515 14.40 -32.20 -6.63
CA ARG A 515 15.77 -32.70 -6.86
C ARG A 515 16.01 -33.17 -8.31
N MET A 516 15.41 -32.48 -9.28
CA MET A 516 15.66 -32.68 -10.70
C MET A 516 16.58 -31.57 -11.23
N MET A 517 17.81 -31.48 -10.71
CA MET A 517 18.69 -30.34 -11.01
C MET A 517 19.16 -30.28 -12.46
N LYS A 518 19.33 -31.42 -13.14
CA LYS A 518 19.73 -31.46 -14.56
C LYS A 518 18.74 -30.77 -15.49
N ASP A 519 17.44 -30.97 -15.27
CA ASP A 519 16.41 -30.31 -16.08
C ASP A 519 16.22 -28.86 -15.66
N SER A 520 16.43 -28.54 -14.38
CA SER A 520 16.48 -27.16 -13.89
C SER A 520 17.62 -26.35 -14.51
N GLU A 521 18.80 -26.95 -14.72
CA GLU A 521 19.93 -26.33 -15.43
C GLU A 521 19.59 -26.05 -16.89
N LYS A 522 18.97 -27.01 -17.60
CA LYS A 522 18.54 -26.81 -18.99
C LYS A 522 17.56 -25.63 -19.11
N LEU A 523 16.57 -25.57 -18.22
CA LEU A 523 15.62 -24.45 -18.18
C LEU A 523 16.31 -23.12 -17.86
N PHE A 524 17.32 -23.13 -16.97
CA PHE A 524 18.10 -21.93 -16.68
C PHE A 524 18.92 -21.46 -17.89
N ASP A 525 19.54 -22.38 -18.63
CA ASP A 525 20.29 -22.05 -19.84
C ASP A 525 19.37 -21.57 -20.97
N GLU A 526 18.16 -22.11 -21.08
CA GLU A 526 17.13 -21.60 -21.99
C GLU A 526 16.76 -20.15 -21.68
N VAL A 527 16.57 -19.80 -20.39
CA VAL A 527 16.31 -18.41 -19.96
C VAL A 527 17.44 -17.48 -20.42
N VAL A 528 18.69 -17.90 -20.25
CA VAL A 528 19.87 -17.12 -20.67
C VAL A 528 19.95 -17.00 -22.20
N LYS A 529 19.68 -18.07 -22.94
CA LYS A 529 19.66 -18.07 -24.42
C LYS A 529 18.58 -17.17 -25.00
N LEU A 530 17.43 -17.08 -24.33
CA LEU A 530 16.33 -16.19 -24.71
C LEU A 530 16.61 -14.71 -24.37
N GLY A 531 17.77 -14.39 -23.76
CA GLY A 531 18.12 -13.03 -23.37
C GLY A 531 17.31 -12.51 -22.18
N LEU A 532 16.58 -13.37 -21.46
CA LEU A 532 15.82 -13.00 -20.28
C LEU A 532 16.78 -12.94 -19.07
N ALA A 533 16.94 -11.78 -18.45
CA ALA A 533 17.85 -11.60 -17.31
C ALA A 533 17.34 -12.31 -16.05
N PRO A 534 17.95 -13.43 -15.59
CA PRO A 534 17.41 -14.24 -14.50
C PRO A 534 17.21 -13.43 -13.22
N THR A 535 16.09 -13.64 -12.52
CA THR A 535 15.78 -12.88 -11.31
C THR A 535 16.56 -13.38 -10.10
N LYS A 536 16.60 -12.58 -9.03
CA LYS A 536 17.16 -12.98 -7.73
C LYS A 536 16.52 -14.26 -7.17
N GLU A 537 15.22 -14.43 -7.39
CA GLU A 537 14.48 -15.62 -6.95
C GLU A 537 14.89 -16.86 -7.75
N THR A 538 15.20 -16.71 -9.04
CA THR A 538 15.69 -17.79 -9.91
C THR A 538 17.04 -18.31 -9.42
N TYR A 539 18.00 -17.41 -9.18
CA TYR A 539 19.31 -17.75 -8.63
C TYR A 539 19.20 -18.39 -7.23
N THR A 540 18.37 -17.81 -6.35
CA THR A 540 18.16 -18.34 -5.00
C THR A 540 17.54 -19.75 -5.04
N SER A 541 16.64 -20.01 -5.98
CA SER A 541 16.03 -21.32 -6.18
C SER A 541 17.06 -22.37 -6.63
N MET A 542 17.94 -22.03 -7.58
CA MET A 542 19.06 -22.89 -8.01
C MET A 542 20.02 -23.19 -6.86
N ILE A 543 20.43 -22.16 -6.09
CA ILE A 543 21.28 -22.33 -4.89
C ILE A 543 20.61 -23.26 -3.89
N CYS A 544 19.32 -23.06 -3.58
CA CYS A 544 18.57 -23.93 -2.69
C CYS A 544 18.48 -25.37 -3.22
N GLY A 545 18.35 -25.55 -4.53
CA GLY A 545 18.33 -26.85 -5.21
C GLY A 545 19.64 -27.61 -5.00
N TYR A 546 20.78 -27.01 -5.34
CA TYR A 546 22.09 -27.64 -5.14
C TYR A 546 22.43 -27.87 -3.65
N CYS A 547 22.03 -26.96 -2.76
CA CYS A 547 22.17 -27.17 -1.32
C CYS A 547 21.35 -28.38 -0.80
N ARG A 548 20.28 -28.80 -1.50
CA ARG A 548 19.51 -30.02 -1.18
C ARG A 548 20.12 -31.29 -1.75
N GLU A 549 20.79 -31.19 -2.90
CA GLU A 549 21.57 -32.28 -3.51
C GLU A 549 22.95 -32.47 -2.88
N LYS A 550 23.32 -31.64 -1.90
CA LYS A 550 24.64 -31.63 -1.24
C LYS A 550 25.81 -31.32 -2.19
N ASN A 551 25.56 -30.50 -3.21
CA ASN A 551 26.60 -30.04 -4.12
C ASN A 551 26.89 -28.55 -3.90
N ILE A 552 27.57 -28.24 -2.80
CA ILE A 552 27.85 -26.85 -2.43
C ILE A 552 28.79 -26.15 -3.41
N SER A 553 29.69 -26.88 -4.06
CA SER A 553 30.63 -26.29 -5.01
C SER A 553 29.92 -25.56 -6.15
N LEU A 554 28.86 -26.16 -6.70
CA LEU A 554 28.02 -25.54 -7.73
C LEU A 554 27.14 -24.43 -7.14
N ALA A 555 26.64 -24.59 -5.91
CA ALA A 555 25.87 -23.55 -5.23
C ALA A 555 26.66 -22.23 -5.07
N VAL A 556 27.95 -22.32 -4.70
CA VAL A 556 28.85 -21.17 -4.59
C VAL A 556 29.12 -20.54 -5.96
N LYS A 557 29.33 -21.36 -7.01
CA LYS A 557 29.49 -20.85 -8.39
C LYS A 557 28.26 -20.07 -8.87
N PHE A 558 27.05 -20.56 -8.60
CA PHE A 558 25.82 -19.83 -8.95
C PHE A 558 25.65 -18.54 -8.12
N PHE A 559 26.13 -18.51 -6.87
CA PHE A 559 26.13 -17.30 -6.05
C PHE A 559 27.12 -16.23 -6.56
N GLN A 560 28.28 -16.65 -7.06
CA GLN A 560 29.24 -15.78 -7.73
C GLN A 560 28.68 -15.26 -9.07
N LYS A 561 28.15 -16.17 -9.91
CA LYS A 561 27.49 -15.82 -11.18
C LYS A 561 26.36 -14.80 -11.00
N MET A 562 25.62 -14.89 -9.90
CA MET A 562 24.60 -13.91 -9.53
C MET A 562 25.20 -12.51 -9.34
N SER A 563 26.37 -12.41 -8.69
CA SER A 563 27.08 -11.14 -8.48
C SER A 563 27.68 -10.60 -9.79
N ASP A 564 28.26 -11.47 -10.62
CA ASP A 564 28.90 -11.10 -11.89
C ASP A 564 27.89 -10.57 -12.92
N GLN A 565 26.66 -11.08 -12.93
CA GLN A 565 25.58 -10.59 -13.79
C GLN A 565 24.84 -9.36 -13.21
N GLY A 566 25.40 -8.69 -12.20
CA GLY A 566 24.83 -7.47 -11.62
C GLY A 566 23.60 -7.68 -10.74
N CYS A 567 23.23 -8.94 -10.42
CA CYS A 567 22.14 -9.23 -9.50
C CYS A 567 22.65 -9.21 -8.04
N ALA A 568 22.51 -8.07 -7.36
CA ALA A 568 22.93 -7.97 -5.95
C ALA A 568 22.21 -9.02 -5.06
N PRO A 569 22.96 -9.92 -4.37
CA PRO A 569 22.39 -10.96 -3.51
C PRO A 569 21.59 -10.36 -2.36
N ASP A 570 20.47 -10.99 -2.02
CA ASP A 570 19.61 -10.55 -0.92
C ASP A 570 19.85 -11.36 0.37
N SER A 571 19.20 -10.97 1.47
CA SER A 571 19.30 -11.68 2.74
C SER A 571 18.85 -13.15 2.65
N ILE A 572 18.03 -13.51 1.67
CA ILE A 572 17.48 -14.86 1.50
C ILE A 572 18.48 -15.72 0.71
N SER A 573 19.13 -15.18 -0.32
CA SER A 573 20.21 -15.81 -1.09
C SER A 573 21.40 -16.14 -0.19
N TYR A 574 21.88 -15.16 0.59
CA TYR A 574 22.91 -15.39 1.61
C TYR A 574 22.45 -16.43 2.64
N GLY A 575 21.20 -16.33 3.11
CA GLY A 575 20.64 -17.26 4.08
C GLY A 575 20.53 -18.69 3.58
N ALA A 576 20.16 -18.89 2.32
CA ALA A 576 20.06 -20.18 1.68
C ALA A 576 21.44 -20.86 1.59
N LEU A 577 22.45 -20.14 1.09
CA LEU A 577 23.80 -20.67 0.96
C LEU A 577 24.45 -20.96 2.34
N ILE A 578 24.32 -20.03 3.30
CA ILE A 578 24.77 -20.24 4.68
C ILE A 578 24.08 -21.47 5.28
N SER A 579 22.76 -21.64 5.09
CA SER A 579 22.05 -22.82 5.58
C SER A 579 22.52 -24.12 4.93
N GLY A 580 22.94 -24.08 3.65
CA GLY A 580 23.53 -25.20 2.94
C GLY A 580 24.92 -25.57 3.50
N LEU A 581 25.80 -24.58 3.63
CA LEU A 581 27.15 -24.72 4.21
C LEU A 581 27.13 -25.25 5.65
N CYS A 582 26.19 -24.73 6.44
CA CYS A 582 25.90 -25.20 7.78
C CYS A 582 25.56 -26.70 7.80
N LYS A 583 24.72 -27.19 6.88
CA LYS A 583 24.34 -28.61 6.82
C LYS A 583 25.50 -29.54 6.45
N GLU A 584 26.51 -29.05 5.73
CA GLU A 584 27.73 -29.79 5.38
C GLU A 584 28.89 -29.54 6.36
N SER A 585 28.64 -28.85 7.48
CA SER A 585 29.64 -28.55 8.52
C SER A 585 30.84 -27.69 8.05
N ARG A 586 30.71 -26.95 6.94
CA ARG A 586 31.73 -25.99 6.45
C ARG A 586 31.53 -24.61 7.11
N LEU A 587 31.80 -24.54 8.41
CA LEU A 587 31.46 -23.38 9.25
C LEU A 587 32.28 -22.11 8.95
N ASP A 588 33.55 -22.26 8.56
CA ASP A 588 34.43 -21.10 8.32
C ASP A 588 33.97 -20.28 7.12
N GLU A 589 33.61 -20.95 6.02
CA GLU A 589 33.03 -20.31 4.84
C GLU A 589 31.65 -19.70 5.13
N ALA A 590 30.84 -20.38 5.95
CA ALA A 590 29.55 -19.86 6.39
C ALA A 590 29.68 -18.57 7.23
N ARG A 591 30.74 -18.49 8.06
CA ARG A 591 31.07 -17.30 8.86
C ARG A 591 31.53 -16.14 8.00
N GLN A 592 32.45 -16.39 7.06
CA GLN A 592 32.91 -15.37 6.12
C GLN A 592 31.75 -14.81 5.29
N LEU A 593 30.83 -15.66 4.83
CA LEU A 593 29.62 -15.21 4.13
C LEU A 593 28.66 -14.42 5.05
N TYR A 594 28.60 -14.74 6.33
CA TYR A 594 27.79 -14.01 7.30
C TYR A 594 28.37 -12.61 7.61
N ASP A 595 29.68 -12.50 7.79
CA ASP A 595 30.34 -11.22 8.04
C ASP A 595 30.28 -10.33 6.79
N THR A 596 30.55 -10.86 5.59
CA THR A 596 30.38 -10.10 4.33
C THR A 596 28.93 -9.64 4.10
N MET A 597 27.93 -10.39 4.57
CA MET A 597 26.53 -9.97 4.53
C MET A 597 26.27 -8.75 5.44
N ILE A 598 26.87 -8.73 6.65
CA ILE A 598 26.77 -7.61 7.60
C ILE A 598 27.50 -6.38 7.06
N ASP A 599 28.68 -6.56 6.49
CA ASP A 599 29.50 -5.45 5.93
C ASP A 599 28.78 -4.75 4.77
N LYS A 600 27.99 -5.50 3.98
CA LYS A 600 27.12 -4.95 2.93
C LYS A 600 25.84 -4.28 3.46
N GLY A 601 25.65 -4.22 4.78
CA GLY A 601 24.48 -3.58 5.42
C GLY A 601 23.19 -4.39 5.32
N LEU A 602 23.24 -5.68 5.00
CA LEU A 602 22.06 -6.55 4.91
C LEU A 602 21.71 -7.11 6.29
N SER A 603 20.44 -7.01 6.70
CA SER A 603 20.00 -7.56 8.00
C SER A 603 19.77 -9.09 7.91
N PRO A 604 20.46 -9.93 8.71
CA PRO A 604 20.26 -11.37 8.67
C PRO A 604 18.85 -11.79 9.10
N CYS A 605 18.23 -12.71 8.35
CA CYS A 605 16.92 -13.24 8.72
C CYS A 605 17.02 -14.15 9.96
N GLU A 606 15.88 -14.38 10.64
CA GLU A 606 15.82 -15.21 11.86
C GLU A 606 16.33 -16.63 11.58
N VAL A 607 16.01 -17.18 10.40
CA VAL A 607 16.39 -18.53 9.97
C VAL A 607 17.89 -18.67 9.78
N THR A 608 18.57 -17.69 9.18
CA THR A 608 20.04 -17.72 9.00
C THR A 608 20.76 -17.66 10.33
N ARG A 609 20.31 -16.78 11.25
CA ARG A 609 20.90 -16.63 12.58
C ARG A 609 20.74 -17.88 13.42
N VAL A 610 19.53 -18.46 13.44
CA VAL A 610 19.27 -19.70 14.18
C VAL A 610 20.02 -20.88 13.55
N SER A 611 20.09 -20.99 12.21
CA SER A 611 20.79 -22.10 11.56
C SER A 611 22.31 -22.05 11.80
N LEU A 612 22.92 -20.87 11.74
CA LEU A 612 24.35 -20.71 12.02
C LEU A 612 24.66 -20.95 13.50
N ALA A 613 23.92 -20.33 14.42
CA ALA A 613 24.09 -20.55 15.86
C ALA A 613 23.86 -22.02 16.24
N TYR A 614 22.91 -22.70 15.59
CA TYR A 614 22.63 -24.12 15.80
C TYR A 614 23.82 -25.02 15.44
N GLU A 615 24.43 -24.84 14.27
CA GLU A 615 25.56 -25.70 13.87
C GLU A 615 26.85 -25.40 14.65
N TYR A 616 27.06 -24.16 15.10
CA TYR A 616 28.12 -23.84 16.09
C TYR A 616 27.88 -24.55 17.43
N CYS A 617 26.62 -24.61 17.89
CA CYS A 617 26.27 -25.41 19.06
C CYS A 617 26.47 -26.92 18.79
N LYS A 618 26.36 -27.36 17.53
CA LYS A 618 26.54 -28.77 17.18
C LYS A 618 28.00 -29.21 17.24
N THR A 619 28.93 -28.31 16.93
CA THR A 619 30.40 -28.50 16.94
C THR A 619 31.04 -28.15 18.29
N GLU A 620 30.23 -27.99 19.35
CA GLU A 620 30.64 -27.65 20.72
C GLU A 620 31.28 -26.26 20.92
N ASP A 621 31.36 -25.43 19.87
CA ASP A 621 31.80 -24.03 19.97
C ASP A 621 30.63 -23.08 20.30
N CYS A 622 30.23 -23.09 21.58
CA CYS A 622 29.21 -22.17 22.09
C CYS A 622 29.66 -20.71 22.18
N ALA A 623 30.97 -20.44 22.23
CA ALA A 623 31.50 -19.09 22.34
C ALA A 623 31.23 -18.30 21.05
N SER A 624 31.51 -18.91 19.90
CA SER A 624 31.21 -18.31 18.59
C SER A 624 29.71 -18.10 18.37
N ALA A 625 28.87 -19.04 18.81
CA ALA A 625 27.41 -18.88 18.77
C ALA A 625 26.92 -17.69 19.62
N MET A 626 27.54 -17.47 20.79
CA MET A 626 27.21 -16.35 21.67
C MET A 626 27.60 -15.00 21.09
N VAL A 627 28.79 -14.88 20.49
CA VAL A 627 29.26 -13.65 19.85
C VAL A 627 28.31 -13.22 18.72
N ILE A 628 27.84 -14.17 17.90
CA ILE A 628 26.87 -13.90 16.83
C ILE A 628 25.54 -13.40 17.40
N LEU A 629 25.07 -14.00 18.50
CA LEU A 629 23.80 -13.62 19.12
C LEU A 629 23.89 -12.28 19.87
N GLU A 630 24.98 -11.99 20.57
CA GLU A 630 25.15 -10.75 21.36
C GLU A 630 25.18 -9.47 20.52
N ARG A 631 25.49 -9.58 19.21
CA ARG A 631 25.33 -8.49 18.22
C ARG A 631 23.86 -8.08 17.96
N LEU A 632 22.86 -8.80 18.51
CA LEU A 632 21.44 -8.56 18.26
C LEU A 632 20.76 -7.67 19.32
N ASN A 633 19.81 -6.86 18.88
CA ASN A 633 18.91 -6.11 19.77
C ASN A 633 18.17 -7.02 20.75
N LYS A 634 17.95 -6.56 22.00
CA LYS A 634 17.33 -7.35 23.10
C LYS A 634 16.09 -8.16 22.68
N LYS A 635 15.13 -7.54 21.97
CA LYS A 635 13.91 -8.22 21.50
C LYS A 635 14.17 -9.32 20.47
N LEU A 636 15.08 -9.09 19.52
CA LEU A 636 15.43 -10.10 18.51
C LEU A 636 16.23 -11.25 19.13
N TRP A 637 17.11 -10.93 20.07
CA TRP A 637 17.90 -11.92 20.82
C TRP A 637 17.01 -12.92 21.54
N ILE A 638 16.03 -12.44 22.32
CA ILE A 638 15.07 -13.28 23.06
C ILE A 638 14.36 -14.26 22.11
N ARG A 639 13.83 -13.74 21.00
CA ARG A 639 13.11 -14.55 20.01
C ARG A 639 14.00 -15.62 19.34
N THR A 640 15.22 -15.24 18.93
CA THR A 640 16.17 -16.21 18.35
C THR A 640 16.60 -17.28 19.34
N VAL A 641 16.80 -16.90 20.61
CA VAL A 641 17.20 -17.83 21.68
C VAL A 641 16.07 -18.79 22.03
N HIS A 642 14.81 -18.32 22.10
CA HIS A 642 13.66 -19.23 22.26
C HIS A 642 13.58 -20.27 21.14
N THR A 643 13.77 -19.86 19.88
CA THR A 643 13.73 -20.77 18.72
C THR A 643 14.93 -21.73 18.72
N LEU A 644 16.12 -21.25 19.10
CA LEU A 644 17.34 -22.07 19.23
C LEU A 644 17.21 -23.12 20.34
N ILE A 645 16.72 -22.72 21.53
CA ILE A 645 16.46 -23.64 22.65
C ILE A 645 15.50 -24.74 22.20
N ARG A 646 14.37 -24.39 21.57
CA ARG A 646 13.42 -25.39 21.06
C ARG A 646 14.09 -26.36 20.08
N LYS A 647 14.91 -25.86 19.16
CA LYS A 647 15.62 -26.69 18.18
C LYS A 647 16.66 -27.63 18.84
N LEU A 648 17.43 -27.13 19.80
CA LEU A 648 18.39 -27.93 20.58
C LEU A 648 17.70 -29.01 21.43
N CYS A 649 16.50 -28.71 21.94
CA CYS A 649 15.67 -29.67 22.68
C CYS A 649 15.16 -30.80 21.78
N CYS A 650 14.71 -30.50 20.57
CA CYS A 650 14.26 -31.51 19.60
C CYS A 650 15.38 -32.50 19.21
N GLU A 651 16.65 -32.07 19.18
CA GLU A 651 17.79 -32.93 18.88
C GLU A 651 18.50 -33.49 20.14
N LYS A 652 17.84 -33.41 21.31
CA LYS A 652 18.30 -33.96 22.61
C LYS A 652 19.63 -33.39 23.15
N LYS A 653 20.06 -32.21 22.68
CA LYS A 653 21.26 -31.50 23.17
C LYS A 653 20.96 -30.65 24.41
N VAL A 654 20.51 -31.29 25.48
CA VAL A 654 19.94 -30.66 26.67
C VAL A 654 20.91 -29.76 27.45
N ALA A 655 22.19 -30.14 27.54
CA ALA A 655 23.18 -29.36 28.31
C ALA A 655 23.47 -27.98 27.68
N LEU A 656 23.56 -27.94 26.35
CA LEU A 656 23.74 -26.70 25.60
C LEU A 656 22.48 -25.85 25.67
N ALA A 657 21.29 -26.47 25.52
CA ALA A 657 20.02 -25.79 25.68
C ALA A 657 19.88 -25.12 27.06
N ALA A 658 20.35 -25.78 28.14
CA ALA A 658 20.33 -25.23 29.50
C ALA A 658 21.17 -23.95 29.62
N LEU A 659 22.36 -23.93 29.00
CA LEU A 659 23.25 -22.77 28.96
C LEU A 659 22.58 -21.52 28.36
N PHE A 660 21.89 -21.68 27.23
CA PHE A 660 21.10 -20.60 26.62
C PHE A 660 19.88 -20.22 27.46
N PHE A 661 19.25 -21.19 28.14
CA PHE A 661 18.10 -20.97 29.01
C PHE A 661 18.47 -20.16 30.27
N HIS A 662 19.63 -20.45 30.88
CA HIS A 662 20.13 -19.67 32.02
C HIS A 662 20.39 -18.21 31.62
N LYS A 663 21.10 -17.96 30.50
CA LYS A 663 21.30 -16.59 30.01
C LYS A 663 20.00 -15.87 29.63
N LEU A 664 18.99 -16.61 29.19
CA LEU A 664 17.67 -16.06 28.89
C LEU A 664 16.97 -15.59 30.17
N LEU A 665 16.99 -16.41 31.22
CA LEU A 665 16.45 -16.06 32.54
C LEU A 665 17.16 -14.87 33.18
N ASP A 666 18.46 -14.71 32.94
CA ASP A 666 19.22 -13.55 33.44
C ASP A 666 18.77 -12.23 32.75
N LYS A 667 18.29 -12.30 31.50
CA LYS A 667 17.83 -11.11 30.74
C LYS A 667 16.32 -10.85 30.84
N GLU A 668 15.52 -11.88 31.07
CA GLU A 668 14.06 -11.81 31.17
C GLU A 668 13.48 -12.89 32.10
N VAL A 669 12.64 -12.48 33.04
CA VAL A 669 12.04 -13.37 34.06
C VAL A 669 10.92 -14.27 33.49
N ASN A 670 10.36 -13.91 32.33
CA ASN A 670 9.13 -14.50 31.81
C ASN A 670 9.42 -15.28 30.50
N VAL A 671 9.58 -16.60 30.61
CA VAL A 671 9.87 -17.48 29.47
C VAL A 671 8.57 -17.98 28.82
N ASP A 672 8.58 -18.11 27.49
CA ASP A 672 7.44 -18.68 26.74
C ASP A 672 7.10 -20.10 27.22
N ARG A 673 5.82 -20.36 27.55
CA ARG A 673 5.33 -21.67 28.01
C ARG A 673 5.71 -22.81 27.06
N VAL A 674 5.73 -22.56 25.75
CA VAL A 674 6.09 -23.55 24.72
C VAL A 674 7.57 -23.91 24.77
N THR A 675 8.46 -22.94 24.99
CA THR A 675 9.91 -23.16 25.11
C THR A 675 10.23 -23.89 26.41
N LEU A 676 9.53 -23.55 27.50
CA LEU A 676 9.63 -24.24 28.79
C LEU A 676 9.19 -25.71 28.68
N ALA A 677 8.01 -25.97 28.10
CA ALA A 677 7.50 -27.32 27.92
C ALA A 677 8.46 -28.17 27.07
N ALA A 678 8.91 -27.65 25.92
CA ALA A 678 9.87 -28.36 25.06
C ALA A 678 11.19 -28.69 25.78
N PHE A 679 11.69 -27.79 26.64
CA PHE A 679 12.90 -28.02 27.42
C PHE A 679 12.69 -29.07 28.53
N ILE A 680 11.57 -29.00 29.25
CA ILE A 680 11.23 -30.00 30.28
C ILE A 680 11.09 -31.38 29.65
N THR A 681 10.35 -31.50 28.53
CA THR A 681 10.19 -32.78 27.80
C THR A 681 11.55 -33.34 27.36
N ALA A 682 12.43 -32.52 26.79
CA ALA A 682 13.76 -32.96 26.37
C ALA A 682 14.65 -33.38 27.55
N CYS A 683 14.57 -32.69 28.69
CA CYS A 683 15.27 -33.06 29.92
C CYS A 683 14.77 -34.40 30.50
N THR A 684 13.46 -34.62 30.49
CA THR A 684 12.84 -35.87 30.94
C THR A 684 13.22 -37.04 30.03
N GLU A 685 13.23 -36.85 28.71
CA GLU A 685 13.66 -37.87 27.76
C GLU A 685 15.16 -38.20 27.85
N SER A 686 15.97 -37.25 28.31
CA SER A 686 17.43 -37.40 28.45
C SER A 686 17.88 -37.80 29.86
N ASN A 687 16.94 -38.15 30.76
CA ASN A 687 17.17 -38.50 32.18
C ASN A 687 17.95 -37.43 32.99
N LYS A 688 17.93 -36.16 32.60
CA LYS A 688 18.62 -35.06 33.29
C LYS A 688 17.65 -34.25 34.17
N TYR A 689 17.04 -34.93 35.15
CA TYR A 689 16.02 -34.34 36.04
C TYR A 689 16.55 -33.23 36.96
N ALA A 690 17.85 -33.25 37.28
CA ALA A 690 18.49 -32.23 38.12
C ALA A 690 18.41 -30.82 37.51
N LEU A 691 18.55 -30.70 36.18
CA LEU A 691 18.45 -29.42 35.49
C LEU A 691 17.03 -28.86 35.53
N VAL A 692 16.00 -29.71 35.49
CA VAL A 692 14.59 -29.30 35.60
C VAL A 692 14.29 -28.79 37.01
N SER A 693 14.84 -29.43 38.04
CA SER A 693 14.67 -29.00 39.44
C SER A 693 15.32 -27.63 39.70
N ASP A 694 16.56 -27.41 39.24
CA ASP A 694 17.27 -26.13 39.41
C ASP A 694 16.55 -24.96 38.69
N LEU A 695 16.02 -25.23 37.49
CA LEU A 695 15.24 -24.27 36.71
C LEU A 695 13.86 -23.99 37.32
N SER A 696 13.17 -25.01 37.83
CA SER A 696 11.89 -24.86 38.52
C SER A 696 12.04 -24.04 39.82
N GLU A 697 13.16 -24.20 40.54
CA GLU A 697 13.47 -23.39 41.72
C GLU A 697 13.72 -21.90 41.37
N ARG A 698 14.36 -21.61 40.23
CA ARG A 698 14.53 -20.23 39.74
C ARG A 698 13.23 -19.60 39.25
N ILE A 699 12.34 -20.35 38.60
CA ILE A 699 11.06 -19.86 38.07
C ILE A 699 10.04 -19.64 39.20
N SER A 700 10.01 -20.52 40.20
CA SER A 700 9.16 -20.40 41.38
C SER A 700 9.47 -19.16 42.22
N LYS A 701 10.73 -18.72 42.29
CA LYS A 701 11.11 -17.42 42.87
C LYS A 701 10.43 -16.24 42.17
N GLY A 702 10.23 -16.30 40.85
CA GLY A 702 9.52 -15.27 40.07
C GLY A 702 7.98 -15.30 40.21
N MET A 703 7.39 -16.49 40.37
CA MET A 703 5.94 -16.66 40.55
C MET A 703 5.43 -16.21 41.93
N SER A 704 6.28 -16.18 42.95
CA SER A 704 5.94 -15.70 44.31
C SER A 704 5.39 -14.25 44.33
N SER A 705 5.72 -13.42 43.33
CA SER A 705 5.20 -12.04 43.21
C SER A 705 3.74 -11.96 42.68
N LYS A 706 3.23 -13.00 42.02
CA LYS A 706 1.86 -13.03 41.46
C LYS A 706 0.80 -13.43 42.50
N MET A 707 1.13 -14.28 43.47
CA MET A 707 0.20 -14.69 44.53
C MET A 707 -0.19 -13.51 45.44
N ILE A 708 0.68 -12.52 45.58
CA ILE A 708 0.42 -11.27 46.33
C ILE A 708 -0.56 -10.34 45.57
N LYS A 709 -0.73 -10.51 44.25
CA LYS A 709 -1.68 -9.70 43.46
C LYS A 709 -3.13 -10.19 43.49
N LEU A 710 -3.40 -11.46 43.81
CA LEU A 710 -4.77 -11.96 43.95
C LEU A 710 -5.43 -11.59 45.30
N GLY A 711 -4.65 -11.31 46.35
CA GLY A 711 -5.17 -10.85 47.65
C GLY A 711 -5.60 -9.37 47.68
N LEU A 712 -5.34 -8.59 46.61
CA LEU A 712 -5.58 -7.15 46.58
C LEU A 712 -7.02 -6.73 46.29
N HIS A 713 -7.92 -7.66 45.92
CA HIS A 713 -9.33 -7.33 45.69
C HIS A 713 -10.20 -7.39 46.97
N PHE A 714 -9.74 -8.11 48.01
CA PHE A 714 -10.47 -8.28 49.28
C PHE A 714 -9.86 -7.49 50.45
N LYS A 715 -8.73 -6.81 50.22
CA LYS A 715 -8.06 -5.99 51.23
C LYS A 715 -8.86 -4.75 51.65
N TYR A 716 -9.87 -4.37 50.86
CA TYR A 716 -10.66 -3.14 51.05
C TYR A 716 -12.01 -3.33 51.75
N THR A 717 -12.42 -4.56 52.05
CA THR A 717 -13.79 -4.84 52.54
C THR A 717 -13.88 -5.62 53.85
N ALA A 718 -12.80 -6.22 54.34
CA ALA A 718 -12.75 -6.86 55.66
C ALA A 718 -11.92 -6.01 56.65
N GLU A 719 -12.55 -5.54 57.73
CA GLU A 719 -11.84 -4.88 58.83
C GLU A 719 -10.74 -5.79 59.38
N ASN A 720 -9.53 -5.24 59.58
CA ASN A 720 -8.39 -5.94 60.17
C ASN A 720 -7.91 -7.22 59.42
N TYR A 721 -8.16 -7.35 58.11
CA TYR A 721 -7.70 -8.49 57.28
C TYR A 721 -6.22 -8.85 57.49
N GLY A 722 -5.34 -7.86 57.60
CA GLY A 722 -3.90 -8.07 57.80
C GLY A 722 -3.57 -8.79 59.11
N ALA A 723 -4.29 -8.51 60.20
CA ALA A 723 -4.08 -9.18 61.48
C ALA A 723 -4.58 -10.62 61.44
N ILE A 724 -5.76 -10.85 60.84
CA ILE A 724 -6.38 -12.18 60.73
C ILE A 724 -5.56 -13.10 59.82
N ALA A 725 -4.99 -12.58 58.72
CA ALA A 725 -4.21 -13.36 57.76
C ALA A 725 -2.75 -13.61 58.20
N THR A 726 -2.28 -12.98 59.28
CA THR A 726 -0.87 -13.04 59.74
C THR A 726 -0.38 -14.47 60.02
N PRO A 727 -1.14 -15.35 60.72
CA PRO A 727 -0.72 -16.74 60.95
C PRO A 727 -0.56 -17.53 59.65
N LEU A 728 -1.44 -17.32 58.67
CA LEU A 728 -1.37 -17.95 57.34
C LEU A 728 -0.20 -17.42 56.49
N THR A 729 0.13 -16.14 56.61
CA THR A 729 1.30 -15.55 55.93
C THR A 729 2.63 -15.94 56.58
N ARG A 730 2.63 -16.45 57.81
CA ARG A 730 3.84 -17.03 58.42
C ARG A 730 4.15 -18.43 57.86
N LEU A 731 3.12 -19.19 57.47
CA LEU A 731 3.27 -20.52 56.84
C LEU A 731 3.91 -20.47 55.44
N THR A 732 3.94 -19.30 54.80
CA THR A 732 4.57 -19.11 53.48
C THR A 732 6.06 -18.78 53.55
N LYS A 733 6.64 -18.67 54.77
CA LYS A 733 8.08 -18.52 54.97
C LYS A 733 8.81 -19.88 54.82
N LYS A 734 10.02 -19.84 54.28
CA LYS A 734 10.84 -21.03 53.92
C LYS A 734 10.88 -22.07 55.06
N ASN A 735 10.63 -23.34 54.73
CA ASN A 735 10.72 -24.53 55.61
C ASN A 735 9.79 -24.59 56.85
N ASN A 736 8.76 -23.74 56.94
CA ASN A 736 7.87 -23.66 58.13
C ASN A 736 6.42 -24.11 57.88
N PHE A 737 6.16 -25.00 56.91
CA PHE A 737 4.80 -25.48 56.66
C PHE A 737 4.36 -26.52 57.70
N HIS A 738 3.96 -26.04 58.88
CA HIS A 738 3.27 -26.83 59.91
C HIS A 738 1.91 -26.18 60.19
N TRP A 739 0.83 -26.83 59.79
CA TRP A 739 -0.53 -26.31 59.97
C TRP A 739 -0.91 -26.30 61.46
N SER A 740 -0.84 -25.13 62.10
CA SER A 740 -1.14 -24.96 63.53
C SER A 740 -2.63 -24.69 63.79
N GLU A 741 -3.09 -24.83 65.03
CA GLU A 741 -4.46 -24.43 65.43
C GLU A 741 -4.71 -22.94 65.17
N GLU A 742 -3.71 -22.07 65.34
CA GLU A 742 -3.79 -20.65 64.99
C GLU A 742 -4.04 -20.42 63.49
N ALA A 743 -3.45 -21.26 62.63
CA ALA A 743 -3.69 -21.21 61.19
C ALA A 743 -5.11 -21.70 60.84
N THR A 744 -5.61 -22.71 61.54
CA THR A 744 -7.00 -23.18 61.39
C THR A 744 -8.00 -22.11 61.84
N ILE A 745 -7.75 -21.44 62.97
CA ILE A 745 -8.59 -20.35 63.46
C ILE A 745 -8.55 -19.16 62.51
N ALA A 746 -7.37 -18.75 62.04
CA ALA A 746 -7.22 -17.70 61.04
C ALA A 746 -7.96 -18.05 59.73
N PHE A 747 -7.85 -19.30 59.28
CA PHE A 747 -8.50 -19.80 58.07
C PHE A 747 -10.02 -19.83 58.20
N GLU A 748 -10.57 -20.38 59.28
CA GLU A 748 -12.01 -20.43 59.51
C GLU A 748 -12.59 -19.03 59.78
N THR A 749 -11.85 -18.14 60.45
CA THR A 749 -12.27 -16.75 60.66
C THR A 749 -12.31 -15.98 59.34
N LEU A 750 -11.30 -16.15 58.48
CA LEU A 750 -11.28 -15.59 57.13
C LEU A 750 -12.40 -16.18 56.27
N LYS A 751 -12.60 -17.49 56.32
CA LYS A 751 -13.68 -18.18 55.61
C LYS A 751 -15.05 -17.67 56.04
N LYS A 752 -15.28 -17.51 57.35
CA LYS A 752 -16.53 -16.95 57.89
C LYS A 752 -16.72 -15.50 57.45
N ALA A 753 -15.68 -14.66 57.57
CA ALA A 753 -15.70 -13.28 57.10
C ALA A 753 -15.95 -13.17 55.58
N MET A 754 -15.36 -14.05 54.78
CA MET A 754 -15.54 -14.14 53.32
C MET A 754 -16.94 -14.61 52.92
N VAL A 755 -17.60 -15.42 53.75
CA VAL A 755 -18.97 -15.90 53.52
C VAL A 755 -20.02 -14.90 54.01
N THR A 756 -19.72 -14.09 55.03
CA THR A 756 -20.63 -13.07 55.58
C THR A 756 -20.50 -11.68 54.97
N LEU A 757 -19.47 -11.44 54.16
CA LEU A 757 -19.30 -10.20 53.40
C LEU A 757 -20.54 -9.95 52.54
N SER A 758 -21.01 -8.71 52.47
CA SER A 758 -22.15 -8.33 51.64
C SER A 758 -21.80 -8.51 50.16
N VAL A 759 -22.04 -9.73 49.66
CA VAL A 759 -22.01 -10.05 48.24
C VAL A 759 -23.04 -9.16 47.54
N LEU A 760 -22.73 -8.76 46.30
CA LEU A 760 -23.68 -8.09 45.41
C LEU A 760 -25.02 -8.82 45.48
N ALA A 761 -26.10 -8.08 45.74
CA ALA A 761 -27.42 -8.69 45.80
C ALA A 761 -27.81 -9.23 44.42
N LEU A 762 -28.40 -10.43 44.39
CA LEU A 762 -29.03 -10.97 43.20
C LEU A 762 -30.17 -10.03 42.76
N LEU A 763 -30.23 -9.82 41.45
CA LEU A 763 -31.13 -8.89 40.79
C LEU A 763 -32.58 -9.43 40.83
N ASP A 764 -33.52 -8.63 41.35
CA ASP A 764 -34.95 -8.94 41.36
C ASP A 764 -35.71 -7.98 40.44
N PHE A 765 -36.23 -8.46 39.31
CA PHE A 765 -36.94 -7.62 38.34
C PHE A 765 -38.30 -7.09 38.83
N GLN A 766 -38.84 -7.62 39.94
CA GLN A 766 -40.09 -7.11 40.54
C GLN A 766 -39.88 -5.85 41.37
N GLN A 767 -38.62 -5.49 41.68
CA GLN A 767 -38.27 -4.36 42.55
C GLN A 767 -37.69 -3.19 41.74
N PRO A 768 -38.02 -1.94 42.10
CA PRO A 768 -37.54 -0.77 41.36
C PRO A 768 -36.03 -0.58 41.55
N PHE A 769 -35.33 -0.28 40.45
CA PHE A 769 -33.89 -0.02 40.48
C PHE A 769 -33.58 1.38 41.03
N LYS A 770 -32.50 1.48 41.80
CA LYS A 770 -31.95 2.75 42.29
C LYS A 770 -30.53 2.94 41.79
N ILE A 771 -30.27 4.07 41.14
CA ILE A 771 -28.94 4.44 40.63
C ILE A 771 -28.45 5.64 41.43
N GLU A 772 -27.29 5.54 42.04
CA GLU A 772 -26.59 6.66 42.69
C GLU A 772 -25.42 7.06 41.79
N THR A 773 -25.37 8.31 41.36
CA THR A 773 -24.29 8.86 40.51
C THR A 773 -23.50 9.94 41.22
N ASP A 774 -22.21 10.03 40.90
CA ASP A 774 -21.32 11.12 41.31
C ASP A 774 -20.21 11.32 40.27
N ALA A 775 -19.81 12.57 40.02
CA ALA A 775 -18.82 12.95 39.02
C ALA A 775 -17.88 14.04 39.55
N SER A 776 -16.66 13.62 39.90
CA SER A 776 -15.61 14.50 40.39
C SER A 776 -14.84 15.19 39.27
N GLY A 777 -13.86 16.03 39.62
CA GLY A 777 -12.87 16.61 38.69
C GLY A 777 -11.99 15.57 37.97
N PHE A 778 -11.96 14.33 38.46
CA PHE A 778 -11.00 13.30 38.03
C PHE A 778 -11.67 12.05 37.44
N GLY A 779 -12.86 11.70 37.91
CA GLY A 779 -13.55 10.46 37.55
C GLY A 779 -15.04 10.52 37.89
N LEU A 780 -15.80 9.59 37.33
CA LEU A 780 -17.20 9.36 37.66
C LEU A 780 -17.34 8.03 38.42
N GLY A 781 -18.27 7.99 39.36
CA GLY A 781 -18.65 6.85 40.17
C GLY A 781 -20.15 6.65 40.14
N VAL A 782 -20.58 5.40 39.99
CA VAL A 782 -22.00 5.04 39.90
C VAL A 782 -22.25 3.72 40.63
N VAL A 783 -23.35 3.66 41.37
CA VAL A 783 -23.81 2.47 42.10
C VAL A 783 -25.24 2.13 41.69
N LEU A 784 -25.46 0.90 41.23
CA LEU A 784 -26.79 0.31 41.03
C LEU A 784 -27.17 -0.46 42.29
N SER A 785 -28.37 -0.24 42.83
CA SER A 785 -28.85 -0.91 44.03
C SER A 785 -30.35 -1.22 44.00
N GLN A 786 -30.76 -2.23 44.77
CA GLN A 786 -32.16 -2.53 45.12
C GLN A 786 -32.24 -2.73 46.63
N ASN A 787 -33.28 -2.20 47.30
CA ASN A 787 -33.48 -2.35 48.75
C ASN A 787 -32.24 -2.03 49.62
N LYS A 788 -31.50 -0.97 49.28
CA LYS A 788 -30.23 -0.55 49.94
C LYS A 788 -29.09 -1.57 49.80
N ARG A 789 -29.20 -2.54 48.89
CA ARG A 789 -28.13 -3.49 48.57
C ARG A 789 -27.55 -3.21 47.18
N PRO A 790 -26.23 -3.05 47.06
CA PRO A 790 -25.58 -2.80 45.77
C PRO A 790 -25.61 -4.07 44.90
N ILE A 791 -25.94 -3.88 43.62
CA ILE A 791 -26.04 -4.91 42.59
C ILE A 791 -24.85 -4.82 41.65
N ALA A 792 -24.44 -3.59 41.30
CA ALA A 792 -23.32 -3.34 40.41
C ALA A 792 -22.68 -1.97 40.69
N TYR A 793 -21.39 -1.89 40.44
CA TYR A 793 -20.62 -0.64 40.53
C TYR A 793 -20.06 -0.30 39.14
N PHE A 794 -19.96 0.99 38.85
CA PHE A 794 -19.34 1.50 37.64
C PHE A 794 -18.49 2.72 37.97
N SER A 795 -17.21 2.71 37.58
CA SER A 795 -16.32 3.86 37.74
C SER A 795 -15.50 4.08 36.47
N GLN A 796 -15.26 5.34 36.12
CA GLN A 796 -14.50 5.70 34.93
C GLN A 796 -13.69 6.98 35.14
N LYS A 797 -12.41 6.97 34.76
CA LYS A 797 -11.56 8.17 34.78
C LYS A 797 -11.96 9.14 33.67
N LEU A 798 -12.12 10.42 34.01
CA LEU A 798 -12.42 11.48 33.05
C LEU A 798 -11.16 11.90 32.29
N LEU A 799 -11.25 11.93 30.96
CA LEU A 799 -10.25 12.50 30.04
C LEU A 799 -10.21 14.03 30.18
N GLU A 800 -9.10 14.68 29.85
CA GLU A 800 -8.90 16.14 30.04
C GLU A 800 -10.04 16.99 29.48
N VAL A 801 -10.49 16.71 28.24
CA VAL A 801 -11.64 17.40 27.59
C VAL A 801 -12.97 17.21 28.35
N ALA A 802 -13.12 16.10 29.09
CA ALA A 802 -14.31 15.83 29.90
C ALA A 802 -14.22 16.45 31.30
N ARG A 803 -13.02 16.84 31.75
CA ARG A 803 -12.80 17.54 33.03
C ARG A 803 -13.11 19.03 32.92
N GLU A 804 -12.93 19.62 31.74
CA GLU A 804 -13.30 21.01 31.44
C GLU A 804 -14.82 21.25 31.38
N LYS A 805 -15.63 20.18 31.42
CA LYS A 805 -17.09 20.27 31.43
C LYS A 805 -17.60 20.78 32.77
N SER A 806 -18.72 21.51 32.72
CA SER A 806 -19.40 21.98 33.93
C SER A 806 -19.80 20.80 34.83
N VAL A 807 -19.93 21.04 36.14
CA VAL A 807 -20.39 20.01 37.11
C VAL A 807 -21.71 19.39 36.64
N TYR A 808 -22.64 20.24 36.18
CA TYR A 808 -23.91 19.83 35.59
C TYR A 808 -23.76 18.84 34.41
N GLU A 809 -22.86 19.14 33.47
CA GLU A 809 -22.60 18.25 32.32
C GLU A 809 -21.92 16.94 32.73
N ARG A 810 -21.07 16.96 33.77
CA ARG A 810 -20.38 15.76 34.25
C ARG A 810 -21.32 14.82 34.98
N GLU A 811 -22.20 15.35 35.83
CA GLU A 811 -23.26 14.59 36.50
C GLU A 811 -24.24 13.99 35.49
N LEU A 812 -24.70 14.78 34.52
CA LEU A 812 -25.57 14.26 33.46
C LEU A 812 -24.87 13.16 32.64
N MET A 813 -23.58 13.31 32.38
CA MET A 813 -22.80 12.29 31.69
C MET A 813 -22.69 11.00 32.50
N ALA A 814 -22.55 11.08 33.82
CA ALA A 814 -22.54 9.91 34.70
C ALA A 814 -23.88 9.14 34.62
N ILE A 815 -25.01 9.86 34.63
CA ILE A 815 -26.35 9.27 34.44
C ILE A 815 -26.48 8.58 33.07
N VAL A 816 -26.10 9.26 31.99
CA VAL A 816 -26.23 8.71 30.63
C VAL A 816 -25.39 7.46 30.45
N LEU A 817 -24.15 7.47 30.94
CA LEU A 817 -23.25 6.31 30.85
C LEU A 817 -23.73 5.15 31.73
N ALA A 818 -24.31 5.43 32.91
CA ALA A 818 -24.93 4.43 33.76
C ALA A 818 -26.09 3.72 33.05
N VAL A 819 -26.99 4.51 32.45
CA VAL A 819 -28.17 3.98 31.73
C VAL A 819 -27.76 3.20 30.48
N GLU A 820 -26.76 3.66 29.72
CA GLU A 820 -26.22 2.90 28.60
C GLU A 820 -25.58 1.57 29.05
N LYS A 821 -24.83 1.59 30.16
CA LYS A 821 -24.15 0.42 30.69
C LYS A 821 -25.13 -0.66 31.17
N TRP A 822 -26.18 -0.25 31.88
CA TRP A 822 -27.19 -1.14 32.45
C TRP A 822 -28.51 -1.13 31.68
N ARG A 823 -28.48 -0.74 30.40
CA ARG A 823 -29.66 -0.73 29.52
C ARG A 823 -30.45 -2.04 29.55
N HIS A 824 -29.76 -3.18 29.65
CA HIS A 824 -30.37 -4.50 29.71
C HIS A 824 -31.13 -4.79 31.01
N TYR A 825 -30.85 -4.05 32.10
CA TYR A 825 -31.61 -4.13 33.35
C TYR A 825 -32.74 -3.09 33.41
N LEU A 826 -32.51 -1.91 32.85
CA LEU A 826 -33.39 -0.74 33.02
C LEU A 826 -34.47 -0.61 31.94
N LEU A 827 -34.30 -1.25 30.78
CA LEU A 827 -35.26 -1.14 29.68
C LEU A 827 -36.59 -1.83 30.08
N GLY A 828 -37.70 -1.10 30.00
CA GLY A 828 -39.03 -1.59 30.35
C GLY A 828 -39.37 -1.60 31.85
N HIS A 829 -38.49 -1.09 32.71
CA HIS A 829 -38.70 -1.04 34.16
C HIS A 829 -38.54 0.39 34.68
N ARG A 830 -39.35 0.78 35.66
CA ARG A 830 -39.24 2.09 36.31
C ARG A 830 -38.06 2.12 37.28
N PHE A 831 -37.22 3.14 37.20
CA PHE A 831 -36.07 3.31 38.09
C PHE A 831 -35.87 4.74 38.58
N VAL A 832 -35.11 4.88 39.67
CA VAL A 832 -34.87 6.16 40.33
C VAL A 832 -33.38 6.48 40.31
N VAL A 833 -33.03 7.71 39.93
CA VAL A 833 -31.65 8.21 39.89
C VAL A 833 -31.44 9.23 41.01
N TYR A 834 -30.40 9.04 41.82
CA TYR A 834 -29.96 9.98 42.84
C TYR A 834 -28.66 10.64 42.39
N THR A 835 -28.65 11.97 42.33
CA THR A 835 -27.48 12.80 41.99
C THR A 835 -27.36 13.93 43.01
N ASP A 836 -26.14 14.43 43.20
CA ASP A 836 -25.83 15.59 44.02
C ASP A 836 -26.10 16.92 43.31
N GLN A 837 -26.57 16.91 42.05
CA GLN A 837 -26.88 18.11 41.29
C GLN A 837 -28.38 18.40 41.21
N LYS A 838 -28.84 19.36 42.02
CA LYS A 838 -30.25 19.75 42.14
C LYS A 838 -30.88 20.20 40.80
N ALA A 839 -30.09 20.80 39.91
CA ALA A 839 -30.57 21.30 38.62
C ALA A 839 -31.00 20.19 37.64
N LEU A 840 -30.58 18.94 37.85
CA LEU A 840 -30.94 17.81 36.96
C LEU A 840 -32.36 17.26 37.21
N ARG A 841 -33.00 17.63 38.32
CA ARG A 841 -34.36 17.19 38.67
C ARG A 841 -35.41 17.55 37.60
N HIS A 842 -35.27 18.72 36.99
CA HIS A 842 -36.21 19.26 36.01
C HIS A 842 -35.69 19.16 34.57
N ILE A 843 -34.76 18.24 34.28
CA ILE A 843 -34.10 18.17 32.98
C ILE A 843 -35.06 17.93 31.81
N LEU A 844 -36.16 17.19 32.03
CA LEU A 844 -37.19 16.92 31.02
C LEU A 844 -38.14 18.12 30.80
N GLU A 845 -38.17 19.09 31.72
CA GLU A 845 -39.07 20.26 31.68
C GLU A 845 -38.40 21.51 31.07
N GLN A 846 -37.08 21.47 30.84
CA GLN A 846 -36.30 22.61 30.35
C GLN A 846 -36.50 22.84 28.84
N ARG A 847 -36.98 24.03 28.46
CA ARG A 847 -37.30 24.41 27.07
C ARG A 847 -36.10 24.85 26.22
N GLU A 848 -35.02 25.33 26.83
CA GLU A 848 -33.81 25.77 26.14
C GLU A 848 -32.59 24.96 26.60
N LEU A 849 -32.15 24.02 25.76
CA LEU A 849 -31.02 23.15 26.06
C LEU A 849 -29.94 23.28 24.99
N ILE A 850 -28.69 23.39 25.44
CA ILE A 850 -27.49 23.42 24.59
C ILE A 850 -27.47 22.14 23.73
N SER A 851 -27.15 22.27 22.43
CA SER A 851 -27.19 21.19 21.43
C SER A 851 -26.47 19.88 21.86
N ARG A 852 -25.45 19.97 22.73
CA ARG A 852 -24.73 18.81 23.27
C ARG A 852 -25.54 18.03 24.31
N VAL A 853 -26.28 18.72 25.18
CA VAL A 853 -27.14 18.13 26.22
C VAL A 853 -28.36 17.45 25.57
N GLN A 854 -28.90 18.03 24.50
CA GLN A 854 -29.98 17.41 23.71
C GLN A 854 -29.60 16.02 23.17
N LYS A 855 -28.35 15.84 22.69
CA LYS A 855 -27.88 14.53 22.19
C LYS A 855 -27.82 13.46 23.29
N TRP A 856 -27.58 13.87 24.53
CA TRP A 856 -27.56 12.97 25.67
C TRP A 856 -28.97 12.65 26.16
N LEU A 857 -29.87 13.63 26.15
CA LEU A 857 -31.29 13.42 26.41
C LEU A 857 -31.93 12.44 25.42
N MET A 858 -31.62 12.54 24.12
CA MET A 858 -32.09 11.58 23.11
C MET A 858 -31.73 10.12 23.44
N LYS A 859 -30.65 9.89 24.21
CA LYS A 859 -30.24 8.53 24.64
C LYS A 859 -31.03 8.02 25.85
N LEU A 860 -31.57 8.94 26.65
CA LEU A 860 -32.42 8.64 27.80
C LEU A 860 -33.91 8.54 27.41
N MET A 861 -34.27 9.00 26.20
CA MET A 861 -35.62 8.82 25.66
C MET A 861 -35.93 7.32 25.47
N GLY A 862 -37.07 6.88 26.01
CA GLY A 862 -37.51 5.48 25.99
C GLY A 862 -37.27 4.71 27.30
N PHE A 863 -36.74 5.37 28.34
CA PHE A 863 -36.64 4.83 29.70
C PHE A 863 -37.61 5.56 30.63
N ASP A 864 -38.22 4.84 31.57
CA ASP A 864 -39.09 5.39 32.62
C ASP A 864 -38.27 5.63 33.90
N PHE A 865 -37.90 6.89 34.14
CA PHE A 865 -37.04 7.26 35.27
C PHE A 865 -37.40 8.60 35.91
N GLU A 866 -37.10 8.72 37.21
CA GLU A 866 -37.20 9.97 37.98
C GLU A 866 -35.86 10.31 38.63
N ILE A 867 -35.49 11.59 38.61
CA ILE A 867 -34.25 12.10 39.21
C ILE A 867 -34.57 12.77 40.55
N PHE A 868 -33.93 12.32 41.63
CA PHE A 868 -33.98 12.92 42.96
C PHE A 868 -32.63 13.51 43.34
N TYR A 869 -32.68 14.68 43.96
CA TYR A 869 -31.49 15.28 44.56
C TYR A 869 -31.17 14.59 45.90
N ARG A 870 -29.90 14.26 46.11
CA ARG A 870 -29.39 13.74 47.38
C ARG A 870 -28.11 14.47 47.75
N ALA A 871 -28.01 14.93 49.00
CA ALA A 871 -26.81 15.65 49.45
C ALA A 871 -25.57 14.75 49.39
N GLY A 872 -24.44 15.29 48.93
CA GLY A 872 -23.19 14.52 48.74
C GLY A 872 -22.69 13.79 50.00
N SER A 873 -22.98 14.32 51.20
CA SER A 873 -22.66 13.67 52.49
C SER A 873 -23.35 12.31 52.69
N GLU A 874 -24.48 12.08 52.01
CA GLU A 874 -25.24 10.82 52.04
C GLU A 874 -24.93 9.90 50.86
N ASN A 875 -24.16 10.37 49.86
CA ASN A 875 -23.81 9.66 48.63
C ASN A 875 -22.39 9.06 48.68
N LYS A 876 -22.00 8.51 49.84
CA LYS A 876 -20.61 8.12 50.14
C LYS A 876 -20.05 7.06 49.19
N ALA A 877 -20.90 6.18 48.64
CA ALA A 877 -20.46 5.08 47.79
C ALA A 877 -20.08 5.55 46.38
N ALA A 878 -20.89 6.42 45.76
CA ALA A 878 -20.57 7.00 44.46
C ALA A 878 -19.42 8.01 44.55
N ASP A 879 -19.37 8.82 45.62
CA ASP A 879 -18.30 9.79 45.90
C ASP A 879 -16.92 9.11 46.09
N ALA A 880 -16.87 7.98 46.81
CA ALA A 880 -15.64 7.18 46.94
C ALA A 880 -15.14 6.61 45.60
N LEU A 881 -16.06 6.27 44.68
CA LEU A 881 -15.72 5.75 43.36
C LEU A 881 -15.26 6.83 42.38
N SER A 882 -15.70 8.07 42.58
CA SER A 882 -15.32 9.22 41.75
C SER A 882 -13.99 9.85 42.18
N ARG A 883 -13.59 9.69 43.46
CA ARG A 883 -12.37 10.27 44.06
C ARG A 883 -11.30 9.20 44.35
N ILE A 884 -10.41 8.95 43.39
CA ILE A 884 -9.23 8.09 43.63
C ILE A 884 -8.11 8.95 44.27
N PRO A 885 -7.61 8.63 45.49
CA PRO A 885 -6.58 9.45 46.17
C PRO A 885 -5.22 9.41 45.49
N ILE A 886 -4.51 10.55 45.52
CA ILE A 886 -3.16 10.79 44.96
C ILE A 886 -2.04 10.16 45.83
N GLU A 887 -2.34 9.67 47.03
CA GLU A 887 -1.35 9.42 48.09
C GLU A 887 -0.45 8.19 47.91
N ALA A 888 -0.66 7.35 46.91
CA ALA A 888 0.17 6.14 46.71
C ALA A 888 1.50 6.37 45.95
N GLN A 889 1.91 7.62 45.66
CA GLN A 889 3.16 7.91 44.92
C GLN A 889 4.17 8.83 45.64
N LEU A 890 3.95 9.23 46.90
CA LEU A 890 4.77 10.25 47.57
C LEU A 890 5.84 9.77 48.56
N ASN A 891 6.27 8.50 48.50
CA ASN A 891 7.43 8.04 49.28
C ASN A 891 8.45 7.32 48.39
N VAL A 892 9.17 8.06 47.55
CA VAL A 892 10.61 7.93 47.25
C VAL A 892 11.01 9.15 46.41
N ILE A 893 11.30 10.30 47.05
CA ILE A 893 12.19 11.31 46.46
C ILE A 893 13.24 11.61 47.52
N SER A 894 14.31 10.83 47.50
CA SER A 894 15.60 11.27 48.01
C SER A 894 16.14 12.30 47.02
N VAL A 895 16.24 13.56 47.45
CA VAL A 895 16.97 14.62 46.74
C VAL A 895 18.45 14.48 47.07
N PRO A 896 19.37 14.44 46.09
CA PRO A 896 20.70 14.97 46.28
C PRO A 896 20.69 16.46 45.92
N SER A 897 21.07 17.28 46.89
CA SER A 897 21.43 18.68 46.71
C SER A 897 22.65 18.79 45.79
N ILE A 898 22.56 19.64 44.74
CA ILE A 898 23.59 20.59 44.28
C ILE A 898 23.29 20.99 42.82
N LEU A 899 22.82 22.22 42.63
CA LEU A 899 23.28 23.14 41.59
C LEU A 899 22.77 24.54 42.00
N ASP A 900 23.69 25.41 42.42
CA ASP A 900 23.37 26.77 42.84
C ASP A 900 22.91 27.58 41.64
N VAL A 901 21.60 27.83 41.57
CA VAL A 901 20.93 28.70 40.56
C VAL A 901 21.59 30.07 40.48
N VAL A 902 22.18 30.53 41.58
CA VAL A 902 22.90 31.80 41.71
C VAL A 902 24.15 31.87 40.81
N VAL A 903 24.83 30.74 40.57
CA VAL A 903 26.02 30.72 39.70
C VAL A 903 25.63 30.89 38.24
N VAL A 904 24.52 30.28 37.82
CA VAL A 904 24.01 30.38 36.45
C VAL A 904 23.45 31.77 36.17
N GLU A 905 22.78 32.40 37.14
CA GLU A 905 22.30 33.79 36.99
C GLU A 905 23.44 34.80 36.85
N ASN A 906 24.54 34.59 37.58
CA ASN A 906 25.71 35.46 37.47
C ASN A 906 26.43 35.31 36.12
N GLU A 907 26.63 34.09 35.62
CA GLU A 907 27.29 33.89 34.31
C GLU A 907 26.42 34.36 33.13
N VAL A 908 25.09 34.26 33.24
CA VAL A 908 24.16 34.80 32.22
C VAL A 908 24.18 36.33 32.19
N GLN A 909 24.47 37.00 33.31
CA GLN A 909 24.62 38.46 33.35
C GLN A 909 25.95 38.97 32.78
N GLU A 910 27.03 38.17 32.83
CA GLU A 910 28.34 38.56 32.33
C GLU A 910 28.51 38.37 30.81
N ASP A 911 27.77 37.45 30.18
CA ASP A 911 27.85 37.21 28.74
C ASP A 911 26.89 38.12 27.94
N ALA A 912 27.48 39.07 27.20
CA ALA A 912 26.75 40.04 26.37
C ALA A 912 25.85 39.43 25.29
N LYS A 913 26.13 38.21 24.80
CA LYS A 913 25.26 37.52 23.83
C LYS A 913 24.07 36.86 24.52
N LEU A 914 24.27 36.25 25.68
CA LEU A 914 23.18 35.61 26.44
C LEU A 914 22.19 36.64 26.98
N LYS A 915 22.68 37.80 27.41
CA LYS A 915 21.86 38.94 27.84
C LYS A 915 20.98 39.47 26.70
N ALA A 916 21.53 39.62 25.49
CA ALA A 916 20.78 40.04 24.30
C ALA A 916 19.71 39.02 23.88
N ILE A 917 19.95 37.72 24.08
CA ILE A 917 18.96 36.67 23.81
C ILE A 917 17.84 36.70 24.87
N PHE A 918 18.19 36.92 26.13
CA PHE A 918 17.23 37.02 27.23
C PHE A 918 16.30 38.24 27.07
N GLU A 919 16.83 39.39 26.66
CA GLU A 919 16.05 40.59 26.36
C GLU A 919 15.15 40.41 25.12
N ASN A 920 15.61 39.70 24.09
CA ASN A 920 14.81 39.39 22.90
C ASN A 920 13.64 38.43 23.19
N ILE A 921 13.74 37.58 24.21
CA ILE A 921 12.68 36.63 24.60
C ILE A 921 11.55 37.34 25.39
N LEU A 922 11.84 38.47 26.05
CA LEU A 922 10.86 39.22 26.85
C LEU A 922 9.93 40.12 26.01
N VAL A 923 10.24 40.37 24.74
CA VAL A 923 9.56 41.40 23.92
C VAL A 923 8.41 40.86 23.05
N ASP A 924 8.21 39.55 22.91
CA ASP A 924 7.10 39.02 22.08
C ASP A 924 6.51 37.70 22.61
N PRO A 925 5.36 37.71 23.33
CA PRO A 925 4.79 36.50 23.93
C PRO A 925 4.01 35.60 22.97
N ASP A 926 3.83 35.97 21.70
CA ASP A 926 2.69 35.46 20.93
C ASP A 926 3.01 34.99 19.51
N HIS A 927 3.83 33.93 19.34
CA HIS A 927 3.86 33.14 18.09
C HIS A 927 3.82 31.61 18.30
N ARG A 928 2.57 31.12 18.28
CA ARG A 928 2.02 29.85 17.75
C ARG A 928 3.01 28.73 17.34
N GLY A 929 3.05 27.69 18.19
CA GLY A 929 2.69 26.29 17.87
C GLY A 929 3.33 25.56 16.67
N ALA A 930 4.30 24.68 16.95
CA ALA A 930 4.60 23.52 16.09
C ALA A 930 5.12 22.31 16.92
N PHE A 931 4.53 21.14 16.69
CA PHE A 931 4.55 19.96 17.55
C PHE A 931 5.73 18.98 17.30
N GLY A 932 6.37 18.52 18.39
CA GLY A 932 6.65 17.10 18.69
C GLY A 932 7.87 16.38 18.07
N ALA A 933 8.98 16.30 18.81
CA ALA A 933 9.82 15.09 19.07
C ALA A 933 11.19 15.48 19.66
N LYS A 934 11.63 14.80 20.75
CA LYS A 934 12.95 15.00 21.41
C LYS A 934 14.13 15.06 20.44
N LEU A 935 14.07 14.22 19.39
CA LEU A 935 15.13 14.11 18.38
C LEU A 935 15.17 15.31 17.41
N ARG A 936 14.05 16.01 17.18
CA ARG A 936 13.99 17.20 16.30
C ARG A 936 14.56 18.42 17.00
N THR A 937 14.23 18.60 18.28
CA THR A 937 14.78 19.69 19.10
C THR A 937 16.29 19.54 19.26
N TYR A 938 16.78 18.33 19.54
CA TYR A 938 18.20 18.03 19.55
C TYR A 938 18.87 18.35 18.20
N LYS A 939 18.28 17.93 17.08
CA LYS A 939 18.84 18.18 15.74
C LYS A 939 18.85 19.65 15.34
N ARG A 940 17.93 20.49 15.84
CA ARG A 940 17.94 21.94 15.56
C ARG A 940 19.04 22.64 16.36
N ILE A 941 19.14 22.35 17.65
CA ILE A 941 20.11 23.00 18.54
C ILE A 941 21.54 22.55 18.20
N ALA A 942 21.72 21.28 17.85
CA ALA A 942 23.03 20.73 17.45
C ALA A 942 23.61 21.31 16.15
N ILE A 943 22.85 22.11 15.40
CA ILE A 943 23.35 22.79 14.19
C ILE A 943 24.13 24.05 14.57
N GLU A 944 23.80 24.70 15.68
CA GLU A 944 24.35 26.01 16.04
C GLU A 944 25.13 26.01 17.38
N LEU A 945 24.83 25.10 18.30
CA LEU A 945 25.42 25.06 19.65
C LEU A 945 25.71 23.62 20.12
N PHE A 946 26.75 23.45 20.95
CA PHE A 946 27.12 22.17 21.57
C PHE A 946 27.62 22.36 23.00
N TRP A 947 27.18 21.50 23.93
CA TRP A 947 27.73 21.40 25.29
C TRP A 947 27.68 19.95 25.81
N GLU A 948 28.47 19.67 26.84
CA GLU A 948 28.60 18.34 27.43
C GLU A 948 27.32 17.99 28.22
N GLY A 949 26.67 16.86 27.90
CA GLY A 949 25.38 16.48 28.50
C GLY A 949 24.12 16.97 27.75
N MET A 950 24.26 17.75 26.67
CA MET A 950 23.18 18.37 25.90
C MET A 950 21.99 17.46 25.53
N LYS A 951 22.22 16.17 25.24
CA LYS A 951 21.11 15.23 24.98
C LYS A 951 20.23 15.01 26.19
N ASN A 952 20.82 14.94 27.38
CA ASN A 952 20.10 14.76 28.63
C ASN A 952 19.38 16.06 29.04
N ASP A 953 20.00 17.21 28.82
CA ASP A 953 19.41 18.50 29.18
C ASP A 953 18.23 18.85 28.28
N ILE A 954 18.35 18.65 26.96
CA ILE A 954 17.23 18.81 26.02
C ILE A 954 16.12 17.80 26.33
N LYS A 955 16.48 16.60 26.78
CA LYS A 955 15.50 15.60 27.21
C LYS A 955 14.75 16.06 28.47
N LEU A 956 15.46 16.60 29.46
CA LEU A 956 14.89 17.15 30.69
C LEU A 956 14.00 18.36 30.40
N TYR A 957 14.46 19.28 29.56
CA TYR A 957 13.71 20.45 29.12
C TYR A 957 12.40 20.08 28.39
N VAL A 958 12.45 19.12 27.46
CA VAL A 958 11.23 18.63 26.77
C VAL A 958 10.32 17.84 27.71
N GLU A 959 10.86 17.19 28.74
CA GLU A 959 10.09 16.49 29.78
C GLU A 959 9.43 17.46 30.77
N LEU A 960 9.97 18.66 30.96
CA LEU A 960 9.44 19.72 31.83
C LEU A 960 8.58 20.76 31.07
N CYS A 961 8.65 20.79 29.74
CA CYS A 961 7.92 21.75 28.90
C CYS A 961 6.40 21.48 28.93
N LEU A 962 5.63 22.42 29.51
CA LEU A 962 4.18 22.33 29.67
C LEU A 962 3.42 22.10 28.35
N VAL A 963 3.85 22.75 27.25
CA VAL A 963 3.23 22.60 25.92
C VAL A 963 3.50 21.21 25.31
N CYS A 964 4.67 20.62 25.57
CA CYS A 964 5.03 19.27 25.12
C CYS A 964 4.34 18.18 25.97
N LEU A 965 4.15 18.44 27.27
CA LEU A 965 3.41 17.58 28.19
C LEU A 965 1.91 17.51 27.82
N GLN A 966 1.32 18.63 27.40
CA GLN A 966 -0.09 18.71 26.97
C GLN A 966 -0.38 17.99 25.63
N ASN A 967 0.62 17.77 24.77
CA ASN A 967 0.40 17.36 23.36
C ASN A 967 1.03 16.01 22.98
N LYS A 968 1.20 15.11 23.94
CA LYS A 968 1.85 13.81 23.72
C LYS A 968 1.01 12.89 22.81
N ILE A 969 1.38 12.80 21.52
CA ILE A 969 0.78 11.83 20.59
C ILE A 969 1.17 10.41 21.03
N GLN A 970 0.16 9.59 21.31
CA GLN A 970 0.31 8.15 21.58
C GLN A 970 1.02 7.45 20.42
N ALA A 971 2.27 7.03 20.65
CA ALA A 971 3.01 6.11 19.77
C ALA A 971 2.83 4.65 20.19
N LEU A 972 1.63 4.29 20.65
CA LEU A 972 1.21 2.93 20.97
C LEU A 972 -0.13 2.69 20.28
N SER A 973 -0.21 1.63 19.48
CA SER A 973 -1.47 1.12 18.96
C SER A 973 -2.44 0.90 20.12
N PRO A 974 -3.74 1.23 19.99
CA PRO A 974 -4.71 0.91 21.02
C PRO A 974 -4.65 -0.60 21.28
N ALA A 975 -4.45 -0.97 22.55
CA ALA A 975 -4.69 -2.34 22.96
C ALA A 975 -6.11 -2.70 22.51
N ARG A 976 -6.25 -3.76 21.70
CA ARG A 976 -7.58 -4.28 21.35
C ARG A 976 -8.33 -4.49 22.66
N LEU A 977 -9.56 -4.00 22.75
CA LEU A 977 -10.44 -4.33 23.87
C LEU A 977 -10.48 -5.86 23.99
N LEU A 978 -10.19 -6.39 25.19
CA LEU A 978 -10.58 -7.73 25.55
C LEU A 978 -12.08 -7.82 25.25
N GLN A 979 -12.46 -8.56 24.22
CA GLN A 979 -13.87 -8.81 23.95
C GLN A 979 -14.38 -9.62 25.15
N PRO A 980 -15.29 -9.07 25.97
CA PRO A 980 -15.87 -9.85 27.04
C PRO A 980 -16.61 -11.03 26.39
N LEU A 981 -16.35 -12.23 26.90
CA LEU A 981 -17.07 -13.42 26.47
C LEU A 981 -18.58 -13.20 26.72
N PRO A 982 -19.46 -13.66 25.82
CA PRO A 982 -20.90 -13.53 26.03
C PRO A 982 -21.31 -14.20 27.35
N ILE A 983 -22.18 -13.55 28.11
CA ILE A 983 -22.69 -14.07 29.38
C ILE A 983 -23.62 -15.26 29.05
N PRO A 984 -23.46 -16.44 29.66
CA PRO A 984 -24.29 -17.61 29.38
C PRO A 984 -25.73 -17.39 29.87
N ASN A 985 -26.70 -18.04 29.24
CA ASN A 985 -28.13 -17.88 29.59
C ASN A 985 -28.64 -18.96 30.54
N ARG A 986 -27.91 -20.08 30.69
CA ARG A 986 -28.26 -21.18 31.61
C ARG A 986 -27.10 -21.56 32.53
N ILE A 987 -27.45 -21.99 33.74
CA ILE A 987 -26.48 -22.47 34.74
C ILE A 987 -25.81 -23.73 34.18
N TRP A 988 -24.49 -23.82 34.27
CA TRP A 988 -23.64 -24.91 33.76
C TRP A 988 -23.61 -25.07 32.23
N GLU A 989 -24.15 -24.11 31.46
CA GLU A 989 -24.06 -24.12 30.00
C GLU A 989 -22.63 -23.87 29.51
N ASP A 990 -21.95 -22.89 30.11
CA ASP A 990 -20.57 -22.55 29.81
C ASP A 990 -19.70 -22.63 31.05
N LYS A 991 -18.63 -23.42 30.95
CA LYS A 991 -17.76 -23.76 32.08
C LYS A 991 -16.38 -23.14 31.84
N SER A 992 -15.70 -22.72 32.90
CA SER A 992 -14.26 -22.45 32.87
C SER A 992 -13.52 -23.54 33.65
N MET A 993 -12.39 -24.01 33.14
CA MET A 993 -11.55 -24.97 33.86
C MET A 993 -10.14 -24.42 34.08
N ASP A 994 -9.60 -24.65 35.28
CA ASP A 994 -8.24 -24.28 35.67
C ASP A 994 -7.61 -25.36 36.54
N PHE A 995 -6.27 -25.35 36.65
CA PHE A 995 -5.51 -26.34 37.42
C PHE A 995 -4.74 -25.66 38.55
N VAL A 996 -4.87 -26.20 39.75
CA VAL A 996 -4.03 -25.85 40.90
C VAL A 996 -3.00 -26.95 41.06
N GLU A 997 -1.79 -26.68 40.59
CA GLU A 997 -0.65 -27.62 40.59
C GLU A 997 0.38 -27.25 41.67
N GLY A 998 1.25 -28.20 42.03
CA GLY A 998 2.35 -27.98 42.99
C GLY A 998 1.93 -28.02 44.45
N LEU A 999 0.83 -28.72 44.78
CA LEU A 999 0.38 -28.92 46.14
C LEU A 999 1.19 -30.02 46.85
N ALA A 1000 1.27 -29.96 48.17
CA ALA A 1000 1.90 -31.01 48.96
C ALA A 1000 1.14 -32.34 48.80
N ARG A 1001 1.89 -33.42 48.57
CA ARG A 1001 1.33 -34.73 48.23
C ARG A 1001 0.52 -35.30 49.41
N SER A 1002 -0.78 -35.53 49.21
CA SER A 1002 -1.66 -36.15 50.22
C SER A 1002 -2.44 -37.30 49.61
N LYS A 1003 -2.33 -38.50 50.22
CA LYS A 1003 -3.00 -39.74 49.78
C LYS A 1003 -2.92 -39.99 48.25
N ARG A 1004 -1.77 -39.65 47.63
CA ARG A 1004 -1.40 -39.78 46.19
C ARG A 1004 -1.83 -38.66 45.24
N PHE A 1005 -2.58 -37.66 45.70
CA PHE A 1005 -2.95 -36.49 44.89
C PHE A 1005 -2.01 -35.31 45.16
N ASP A 1006 -1.71 -34.54 44.12
CA ASP A 1006 -0.79 -33.38 44.15
C ASP A 1006 -1.31 -32.19 43.33
N SER A 1007 -2.48 -32.33 42.71
CA SER A 1007 -3.09 -31.33 41.84
C SER A 1007 -4.61 -31.29 42.03
N VAL A 1008 -5.24 -30.14 41.78
CA VAL A 1008 -6.71 -29.99 41.83
C VAL A 1008 -7.19 -29.33 40.54
N LEU A 1009 -8.09 -29.98 39.83
CA LEU A 1009 -8.85 -29.41 38.72
C LEU A 1009 -10.04 -28.61 39.28
N VAL A 1010 -10.13 -27.35 38.90
CA VAL A 1010 -11.19 -26.42 39.30
C VAL A 1010 -12.08 -26.17 38.10
N VAL A 1011 -13.35 -26.53 38.19
CA VAL A 1011 -14.35 -26.28 37.14
C VAL A 1011 -15.39 -25.31 37.66
N VAL A 1012 -15.48 -24.13 37.07
CA VAL A 1012 -16.36 -23.06 37.50
C VAL A 1012 -17.43 -22.79 36.47
N ASP A 1013 -18.69 -22.74 36.88
CA ASP A 1013 -19.78 -22.27 36.02
C ASP A 1013 -19.64 -20.76 35.77
N ARG A 1014 -19.65 -20.34 34.50
CA ARG A 1014 -19.45 -18.92 34.17
C ARG A 1014 -20.63 -18.05 34.56
N LEU A 1015 -21.85 -18.62 34.67
CA LEU A 1015 -23.05 -17.88 35.06
C LEU A 1015 -23.19 -17.77 36.59
N SER A 1016 -23.29 -18.89 37.30
CA SER A 1016 -23.50 -18.92 38.77
C SER A 1016 -22.24 -18.72 39.60
N LYS A 1017 -21.04 -18.81 39.00
CA LYS A 1017 -19.74 -18.84 39.68
C LYS A 1017 -19.55 -20.01 40.65
N PHE A 1018 -20.42 -21.00 40.62
CA PHE A 1018 -20.26 -22.21 41.40
C PHE A 1018 -19.02 -22.98 40.92
N ALA A 1019 -18.14 -23.37 41.85
CA ALA A 1019 -16.90 -24.08 41.57
C ALA A 1019 -16.97 -25.53 42.04
N HIS A 1020 -16.48 -26.44 41.21
CA HIS A 1020 -16.38 -27.88 41.47
C HIS A 1020 -14.90 -28.26 41.47
N PHE A 1021 -14.44 -28.87 42.56
CA PHE A 1021 -13.04 -29.20 42.79
C PHE A 1021 -12.82 -30.70 42.67
N ILE A 1022 -11.90 -31.11 41.79
CA ILE A 1022 -11.61 -32.51 41.48
C ILE A 1022 -10.14 -32.76 41.77
N THR A 1023 -9.83 -33.72 42.64
CA THR A 1023 -8.45 -34.08 42.97
C THR A 1023 -7.81 -34.92 41.87
N LEU A 1024 -6.62 -34.54 41.43
CA LEU A 1024 -5.85 -35.22 40.38
C LEU A 1024 -4.46 -35.62 40.86
N SER A 1025 -3.89 -36.65 40.22
CA SER A 1025 -2.52 -37.10 40.44
C SER A 1025 -1.69 -36.82 39.20
N HIS A 1026 -0.53 -36.18 39.38
CA HIS A 1026 0.38 -35.84 38.29
C HIS A 1026 1.31 -37.02 37.95
N PRO A 1027 1.58 -37.30 36.66
CA PRO A 1027 1.11 -36.60 35.46
C PRO A 1027 -0.29 -37.05 35.03
N PHE A 1028 -1.14 -36.09 34.65
CA PHE A 1028 -2.47 -36.35 34.09
C PHE A 1028 -2.48 -36.11 32.57
N SER A 1029 -3.14 -36.98 31.81
CA SER A 1029 -3.31 -36.83 30.36
C SER A 1029 -4.68 -36.23 30.02
N ALA A 1030 -4.84 -35.66 28.82
CA ALA A 1030 -6.14 -35.15 28.35
C ALA A 1030 -7.25 -36.22 28.42
N LYS A 1031 -6.90 -37.50 28.20
CA LYS A 1031 -7.80 -38.65 28.34
C LYS A 1031 -8.21 -38.89 29.79
N THR A 1032 -7.26 -38.88 30.71
CA THR A 1032 -7.53 -39.04 32.16
C THR A 1032 -8.46 -37.95 32.67
N ILE A 1033 -8.23 -36.71 32.23
CA ILE A 1033 -9.06 -35.55 32.60
C ILE A 1033 -10.45 -35.66 31.98
N ALA A 1034 -10.57 -36.05 30.70
CA ALA A 1034 -11.87 -36.24 30.07
C ALA A 1034 -12.73 -37.29 30.80
N VAL A 1035 -12.11 -38.39 31.25
CA VAL A 1035 -12.79 -39.43 32.06
C VAL A 1035 -13.28 -38.86 33.40
N GLU A 1036 -12.39 -38.21 34.16
CA GLU A 1036 -12.77 -37.67 35.48
C GLU A 1036 -13.77 -36.52 35.35
N PHE A 1037 -13.65 -35.72 34.28
CA PHE A 1037 -14.59 -34.66 33.96
C PHE A 1037 -15.97 -35.20 33.59
N ILE A 1038 -16.07 -36.29 32.84
CA ILE A 1038 -17.37 -36.94 32.56
C ILE A 1038 -17.98 -37.46 33.87
N LYS A 1039 -17.17 -38.14 34.67
CA LYS A 1039 -17.59 -38.77 35.92
C LYS A 1039 -18.07 -37.77 36.97
N GLU A 1040 -17.36 -36.66 37.16
CA GLU A 1040 -17.66 -35.71 38.24
C GLU A 1040 -18.44 -34.48 37.75
N VAL A 1041 -18.24 -34.02 36.51
CA VAL A 1041 -18.88 -32.79 36.00
C VAL A 1041 -20.05 -33.09 35.08
N VAL A 1042 -19.89 -33.93 34.06
CA VAL A 1042 -20.96 -34.20 33.09
C VAL A 1042 -22.09 -35.01 33.73
N ARG A 1043 -21.76 -36.00 34.57
CA ARG A 1043 -22.73 -36.80 35.31
C ARG A 1043 -23.65 -35.95 36.20
N LEU A 1044 -23.10 -34.92 36.84
CA LEU A 1044 -23.84 -34.10 37.81
C LEU A 1044 -24.49 -32.86 37.18
N HIS A 1045 -23.83 -32.22 36.21
CA HIS A 1045 -24.21 -30.91 35.66
C HIS A 1045 -24.51 -30.91 34.16
N GLY A 1046 -24.53 -32.09 33.53
CA GLY A 1046 -24.80 -32.24 32.10
C GLY A 1046 -23.66 -31.82 31.17
N TYR A 1047 -23.88 -32.03 29.87
CA TYR A 1047 -22.93 -31.66 28.83
C TYR A 1047 -22.84 -30.14 28.65
N LEU A 1048 -21.64 -29.67 28.37
CA LEU A 1048 -21.30 -28.26 28.19
C LEU A 1048 -21.43 -27.84 26.73
N ARG A 1049 -21.77 -26.57 26.51
CA ARG A 1049 -21.80 -25.93 25.19
C ARG A 1049 -20.47 -25.29 24.84
N SER A 1050 -19.83 -24.65 25.82
CA SER A 1050 -18.47 -24.11 25.67
C SER A 1050 -17.63 -24.31 26.92
N ILE A 1051 -16.32 -24.42 26.73
CA ILE A 1051 -15.34 -24.45 27.82
C ILE A 1051 -14.26 -23.40 27.57
N VAL A 1052 -13.90 -22.68 28.62
CA VAL A 1052 -12.81 -21.70 28.59
C VAL A 1052 -11.73 -22.16 29.55
N SER A 1053 -10.50 -22.25 29.07
CA SER A 1053 -9.36 -22.61 29.90
C SER A 1053 -8.14 -21.80 29.47
N ASP A 1054 -7.27 -21.52 30.44
CA ASP A 1054 -5.99 -20.84 30.22
C ASP A 1054 -4.87 -21.83 29.80
N CYS A 1055 -5.21 -23.11 29.63
CA CYS A 1055 -4.36 -24.13 29.01
C CYS A 1055 -4.23 -23.92 27.49
N ASP A 1056 -3.23 -24.53 26.86
CA ASP A 1056 -2.94 -24.36 25.45
C ASP A 1056 -4.03 -24.94 24.53
N GLN A 1057 -4.13 -24.39 23.30
CA GLN A 1057 -5.14 -24.81 22.33
C GLN A 1057 -5.02 -26.28 21.91
N LEU A 1058 -3.82 -26.89 21.96
CA LEU A 1058 -3.61 -28.29 21.63
C LEU A 1058 -4.18 -29.19 22.73
N PHE A 1059 -3.92 -28.89 24.00
CA PHE A 1059 -4.54 -29.60 25.13
C PHE A 1059 -6.07 -29.57 25.05
N LEU A 1060 -6.66 -28.39 24.82
CA LEU A 1060 -8.12 -28.28 24.66
C LEU A 1060 -8.64 -29.10 23.47
N SER A 1061 -7.92 -29.11 22.35
CA SER A 1061 -8.30 -29.92 21.18
C SER A 1061 -8.26 -31.42 21.49
N HIS A 1062 -7.21 -31.90 22.18
CA HIS A 1062 -7.11 -33.29 22.60
C HIS A 1062 -8.17 -33.66 23.65
N PHE A 1063 -8.40 -32.79 24.63
CA PHE A 1063 -9.46 -32.97 25.62
C PHE A 1063 -10.84 -33.08 24.96
N TRP A 1064 -11.17 -32.19 24.02
CA TRP A 1064 -12.43 -32.27 23.27
C TRP A 1064 -12.54 -33.56 22.46
N LYS A 1065 -11.47 -34.00 21.77
CA LYS A 1065 -11.47 -35.27 21.04
C LYS A 1065 -11.77 -36.45 21.95
N GLU A 1066 -11.08 -36.55 23.09
CA GLU A 1066 -11.30 -37.63 24.05
C GLU A 1066 -12.71 -37.56 24.68
N LEU A 1067 -13.19 -36.36 25.01
CA LEU A 1067 -14.54 -36.15 25.55
C LEU A 1067 -15.63 -36.61 24.57
N PHE A 1068 -15.45 -36.35 23.26
CA PHE A 1068 -16.37 -36.80 22.22
C PHE A 1068 -16.24 -38.30 21.93
N CYS A 1069 -15.05 -38.89 22.00
CA CYS A 1069 -14.84 -40.33 21.86
C CYS A 1069 -15.47 -41.14 23.01
N LEU A 1070 -15.56 -40.57 24.21
CA LEU A 1070 -16.16 -41.20 25.39
C LEU A 1070 -17.69 -41.04 25.47
N ARG A 1071 -18.32 -40.42 24.46
CA ARG A 1071 -19.77 -40.25 24.40
C ARG A 1071 -20.42 -41.58 23.99
N PRO A 1072 -21.41 -42.10 24.74
CA PRO A 1072 -22.21 -43.23 24.24
C PRO A 1072 -22.98 -42.79 22.99
N PRO A 1073 -23.14 -43.67 21.98
CA PRO A 1073 -23.98 -43.36 20.82
C PRO A 1073 -25.40 -43.10 21.32
N ASN A 1074 -25.91 -41.88 21.05
CA ASN A 1074 -27.32 -41.55 21.19
C ASN A 1074 -28.08 -42.05 19.97
#